data_AF-A0A8U0HX76-F1
#
_entry.id   AF-A0A8U0HX76-F1
#
_cell.length_a   1.000
_cell.length_b   1.000
_cell.length_c   1.000
_cell.angle_alpha   90.00
_cell.angle_beta   90.00
_cell.angle_gamma   90.00
#
_symmetry.space_group_name_H-M   'P 1'
#
loop_
_entity.id
_entity.type
_entity.pdbx_description
1 polymer ?
#
loop_
_entity_poly.entity_id
_entity_poly.type
_entity_poly.pdbx_seq_one_letter_code
_entity_poly.pdbx_strand_id
1 'polypeptide(L)'
;MATTGDQQYVDHELLVPEFIERRMYQLQLAGSAKDRNTLVCLPTGLGKTTVSLLVTAERLADVGGKSLLLAPTKPLVNQHADFYREALRVPDDDIVVFTGEVRPDERTELWQSASVVIATPQVVENDLVGSRIDLRDVTHVTFDECHRATGDYAYNYIAERYHQDAEDPLVTGMSASPGGDEEEILEVCENLGIDNVEVMTEEDSDVEEYTHDTDVEWERVELPDEVLEIRDTLNEVVEDRLAKLKELGITKKTSADLSETDIKKMRAELQQLIDNDQSEGYQGMSALAEIRKLRTAVTYVETQSVEALRRYFERQRNAAKSSGASKASQRFVSEPKVKEAMRRAEKYDDLHPKYSRARMRIAETLGIQDGERVIVFTESRDTAEALTEFLGQHFDTQRFVGQGDKEGSDGMTQKQQQEVLDRFRGGDFEVLVSTSVAEEGLDVPEVDLVLFYEPVPTAIRSIQRKGRTGRQAEGRVAVLLAEDTRDEAYFWISKRREDEMEEEMRKLKGVADEVEEELDDSQRQLGDFDAGGSGGSGDGDGDSRSDVEPGLQTFDASDGEGDEATDQKAESGDGTADATEIADDEEGVVATAEPDDETVEIVADQRELDSTIARDLSTREGIETRLETLSVGDYVLSDRVVVERKSVADFLDTLTGGDRSMFEQVGDATRHYARPVVILEGEGLYEERNVHPNAIRGALSSLAVDFGASVLRTEDEDDTADLLEVIAAREQEADDREVSVHGEKASKTLAEQQEYVVSSIADIGPVTARSLLEEFKTVEAVMTAREDDLLEVQGVGEVTAERIREVVGSEYDR
;
A
#
# COMPACT_ATOMS: atom_id res chain seq x y z
N MET A 1 -6.98 44.33 44.26
CA MET A 1 -7.78 43.49 43.34
C MET A 1 -6.83 42.42 42.85
N ALA A 2 -7.20 41.15 42.98
CA ALA A 2 -6.49 40.08 42.32
C ALA A 2 -7.05 39.95 40.90
N THR A 3 -6.17 39.86 39.91
CA THR A 3 -6.50 39.53 38.53
C THR A 3 -5.78 38.23 38.22
N THR A 4 -6.60 37.19 38.01
CA THR A 4 -6.38 36.00 37.17
C THR A 4 -4.93 35.52 36.99
N GLY A 5 -4.65 34.31 37.48
CA GLY A 5 -3.53 33.54 36.94
C GLY A 5 -3.94 32.95 35.60
N ASP A 6 -3.04 32.98 34.62
CA ASP A 6 -3.27 32.39 33.30
C ASP A 6 -3.45 30.87 33.41
N GLN A 7 -4.40 30.32 32.66
CA GLN A 7 -4.61 28.87 32.58
C GLN A 7 -3.44 28.25 31.81
N GLN A 8 -2.61 27.46 32.50
CA GLN A 8 -1.44 26.77 31.94
C GLN A 8 -1.81 25.60 31.01
N TYR A 9 -3.08 25.18 31.04
CA TYR A 9 -3.61 24.03 30.31
C TYR A 9 -4.84 24.44 29.51
N VAL A 10 -5.17 23.68 28.47
CA VAL A 10 -6.42 23.84 27.72
C VAL A 10 -7.59 23.33 28.56
N ASP A 11 -8.69 24.09 28.57
CA ASP A 11 -9.91 23.79 29.32
C ASP A 11 -11.05 23.60 28.31
N HIS A 12 -11.49 22.35 28.16
CA HIS A 12 -12.55 21.94 27.23
C HIS A 12 -13.32 20.77 27.85
N GLU A 13 -14.62 20.63 27.59
CA GLU A 13 -15.45 19.67 28.34
C GLU A 13 -15.12 18.21 28.05
N LEU A 14 -14.78 17.89 26.79
CA LEU A 14 -14.33 16.56 26.37
C LEU A 14 -12.83 16.28 26.62
N LEU A 15 -12.05 17.22 27.17
CA LEU A 15 -10.63 16.97 27.50
C LEU A 15 -10.43 16.57 28.97
N VAL A 16 -9.44 15.71 29.21
CA VAL A 16 -8.93 15.43 30.57
C VAL A 16 -8.24 16.70 31.11
N PRO A 17 -8.61 17.19 32.31
CA PRO A 17 -8.01 18.41 32.86
C PRO A 17 -6.52 18.25 33.11
N GLU A 18 -5.78 19.35 32.92
CA GLU A 18 -4.34 19.42 33.18
C GLU A 18 -3.49 18.46 32.30
N PHE A 19 -4.08 17.87 31.25
CA PHE A 19 -3.39 16.96 30.32
C PHE A 19 -2.71 17.72 29.14
N ILE A 20 -3.46 18.57 28.42
CA ILE A 20 -2.92 19.36 27.31
C ILE A 20 -2.40 20.72 27.80
N GLU A 21 -1.08 20.93 27.71
CA GLU A 21 -0.45 22.23 27.94
C GLU A 21 -0.97 23.29 26.96
N ARG A 22 -1.16 24.52 27.44
CA ARG A 22 -1.66 25.62 26.60
C ARG A 22 -0.54 26.20 25.73
N ARG A 23 -0.51 25.84 24.44
CA ARG A 23 0.41 26.44 23.44
C ARG A 23 -0.37 27.28 22.43
N MET A 24 0.03 28.54 22.24
CA MET A 24 -0.75 29.50 21.44
C MET A 24 -0.84 29.12 19.95
N TYR A 25 0.26 28.68 19.34
CA TYR A 25 0.24 28.22 17.94
C TYR A 25 -0.70 27.02 17.72
N GLN A 26 -0.76 26.06 18.66
CA GLN A 26 -1.67 24.91 18.56
C GLN A 26 -3.14 25.35 18.62
N LEU A 27 -3.45 26.33 19.48
CA LEU A 27 -4.80 26.91 19.58
C LEU A 27 -5.18 27.74 18.36
N GLN A 28 -4.22 28.44 17.74
CA GLN A 28 -4.46 29.17 16.49
C GLN A 28 -4.78 28.19 15.35
N LEU A 29 -3.94 27.17 15.15
CA LEU A 29 -4.13 26.16 14.11
C LEU A 29 -5.44 25.38 14.28
N ALA A 30 -5.76 24.95 15.51
CA ALA A 30 -7.04 24.28 15.80
C ALA A 30 -8.23 25.24 15.65
N GLY A 31 -8.06 26.53 15.94
CA GLY A 31 -9.08 27.55 15.75
C GLY A 31 -9.37 27.88 14.28
N SER A 32 -8.42 27.62 13.37
CA SER A 32 -8.61 27.73 11.92
C SER A 32 -9.21 26.43 11.35
N ALA A 33 -8.65 25.29 11.72
CA ALA A 33 -9.04 23.96 11.24
C ALA A 33 -10.39 23.44 11.75
N LYS A 34 -11.05 24.12 12.70
CA LYS A 34 -12.38 23.73 13.19
C LYS A 34 -13.55 24.24 12.33
N ASP A 35 -13.33 25.29 11.54
CA ASP A 35 -14.37 25.98 10.78
C ASP A 35 -14.19 25.80 9.24
N ARG A 36 -13.06 25.25 8.77
CA ARG A 36 -12.69 25.09 7.34
C ARG A 36 -11.87 23.83 7.09
N ASN A 37 -11.96 23.24 5.90
CA ASN A 37 -11.13 22.09 5.52
C ASN A 37 -9.68 22.54 5.37
N THR A 38 -8.81 22.13 6.30
CA THR A 38 -7.52 22.79 6.52
C THR A 38 -6.33 21.83 6.45
N LEU A 39 -5.33 22.19 5.65
CA LEU A 39 -3.99 21.60 5.66
C LEU A 39 -3.14 22.27 6.73
N VAL A 40 -2.91 21.58 7.85
CA VAL A 40 -2.01 22.01 8.93
C VAL A 40 -0.59 21.53 8.62
N CYS A 41 0.27 22.47 8.26
CA CYS A 41 1.70 22.28 8.04
C CYS A 41 2.50 22.71 9.27
N LEU A 42 2.99 21.71 10.01
CA LEU A 42 3.72 21.91 11.27
C LEU A 42 5.02 21.09 11.27
N PRO A 43 6.17 21.69 11.61
CA PRO A 43 7.38 20.97 11.93
C PRO A 43 7.10 19.85 12.93
N THR A 44 7.70 18.70 12.65
CA THR A 44 7.55 17.51 13.47
C THR A 44 7.91 17.76 14.92
N GLY A 45 7.07 17.26 15.82
CA GLY A 45 7.27 17.35 17.26
C GLY A 45 6.48 18.46 17.95
N LEU A 46 6.01 19.44 17.20
CA LEU A 46 5.15 20.53 17.68
C LEU A 46 3.69 20.11 17.96
N GLY A 47 3.41 18.80 18.04
CA GLY A 47 2.09 18.28 18.40
C GLY A 47 1.01 18.43 17.33
N LYS A 48 1.28 18.00 16.08
CA LYS A 48 0.25 17.85 15.03
C LYS A 48 -0.99 17.10 15.55
N THR A 49 -0.78 15.95 16.19
CA THR A 49 -1.85 15.17 16.84
C THR A 49 -2.63 15.95 17.90
N THR A 50 -1.99 16.90 18.60
CA THR A 50 -2.68 17.79 19.55
C THR A 50 -3.63 18.76 18.82
N VAL A 51 -3.25 19.29 17.65
CA VAL A 51 -4.13 20.14 16.84
C VAL A 51 -5.35 19.35 16.37
N SER A 52 -5.15 18.17 15.78
CA SER A 52 -6.25 17.28 15.35
C SER A 52 -7.15 16.83 16.53
N LEU A 53 -6.56 16.57 17.71
CA LEU A 53 -7.31 16.26 18.93
C LEU A 53 -8.20 17.45 19.36
N LEU A 54 -7.69 18.68 19.30
CA LEU A 54 -8.45 19.88 19.68
C LEU A 54 -9.62 20.12 18.71
N VAL A 55 -9.40 19.98 17.40
CA VAL A 55 -10.48 20.05 16.39
C VAL A 55 -11.51 18.95 16.62
N THR A 56 -11.07 17.71 16.84
CA THR A 56 -11.96 16.57 17.15
C THR A 56 -12.78 16.82 18.41
N ALA A 57 -12.16 17.33 19.48
CA ALA A 57 -12.84 17.58 20.75
C ALA A 57 -13.92 18.66 20.59
N GLU A 58 -13.64 19.76 19.91
CA GLU A 58 -14.64 20.82 19.67
C GLU A 58 -15.77 20.33 18.75
N ARG A 59 -15.43 19.65 17.63
CA ARG A 59 -16.43 19.15 16.67
C ARG A 59 -17.39 18.11 17.27
N LEU A 60 -16.87 17.19 18.10
CA LEU A 60 -17.69 16.22 18.84
C LEU A 60 -18.56 16.87 19.94
N ALA A 61 -18.17 18.04 20.46
CA ALA A 61 -18.98 18.78 21.44
C ALA A 61 -20.08 19.62 20.76
N ASP A 62 -19.76 20.30 19.66
CA ASP A 62 -20.67 21.20 18.94
C ASP A 62 -21.67 20.48 18.03
N VAL A 63 -21.21 19.44 17.30
CA VAL A 63 -22.02 18.70 16.30
C VAL A 63 -22.38 17.30 16.78
N GLY A 64 -21.46 16.63 17.49
CA GLY A 64 -21.58 15.21 17.83
C GLY A 64 -21.10 14.32 16.69
N GLY A 65 -21.75 13.17 16.51
CA GLY A 65 -21.37 12.18 15.49
C GLY A 65 -20.07 11.43 15.86
N LYS A 66 -19.25 11.16 14.85
CA LYS A 66 -18.04 10.33 14.93
C LYS A 66 -16.84 11.05 14.31
N SER A 67 -15.66 10.88 14.91
CA SER A 67 -14.40 11.33 14.30
C SER A 67 -13.62 10.15 13.72
N LEU A 68 -12.97 10.35 12.58
CA LEU A 68 -12.10 9.36 11.93
C LEU A 68 -10.67 9.92 11.78
N LEU A 69 -9.66 9.25 12.33
CA LEU A 69 -8.25 9.58 12.10
C LEU A 69 -7.57 8.47 11.29
N LEU A 70 -7.06 8.83 10.13
CA LEU A 70 -6.33 7.93 9.24
C LEU A 70 -4.82 8.15 9.40
N ALA A 71 -4.08 7.06 9.63
CA ALA A 71 -2.63 7.09 9.71
C ALA A 71 -1.99 5.92 8.94
N PRO A 72 -0.83 6.13 8.28
CA PRO A 72 -0.34 5.21 7.25
C PRO A 72 0.25 3.90 7.78
N THR A 73 0.39 3.71 9.09
CA THR A 73 0.99 2.50 9.68
C THR A 73 0.30 2.07 10.97
N LYS A 74 0.21 0.75 11.21
CA LYS A 74 -0.37 0.18 12.44
C LYS A 74 0.23 0.76 13.74
N PRO A 75 1.54 1.02 13.87
CA PRO A 75 2.07 1.58 15.11
C PRO A 75 1.64 3.04 15.34
N LEU A 76 1.54 3.87 14.29
CA LEU A 76 1.00 5.24 14.41
C LEU A 76 -0.47 5.21 14.82
N VAL A 77 -1.28 4.33 14.22
CA VAL A 77 -2.68 4.12 14.60
C VAL A 77 -2.83 3.81 16.09
N ASN A 78 -2.02 2.87 16.63
CA ASN A 78 -2.05 2.56 18.06
C ASN A 78 -1.56 3.73 18.92
N GLN A 79 -0.48 4.41 18.51
CA GLN A 79 0.06 5.58 19.22
C GLN A 79 -0.96 6.72 19.34
N HIS A 80 -1.64 7.05 18.25
CA HIS A 80 -2.68 8.07 18.25
C HIS A 80 -3.88 7.62 19.10
N ALA A 81 -4.26 6.35 19.08
CA ALA A 81 -5.36 5.83 19.89
C ALA A 81 -5.08 5.85 21.39
N ASP A 82 -3.88 5.49 21.81
CA ASP A 82 -3.49 5.56 23.23
C ASP A 82 -3.44 7.04 23.69
N PHE A 83 -2.89 7.95 22.87
CA PHE A 83 -2.92 9.39 23.15
C PHE A 83 -4.36 9.94 23.25
N TYR A 84 -5.26 9.55 22.34
CA TYR A 84 -6.66 9.97 22.37
C TYR A 84 -7.42 9.44 23.60
N ARG A 85 -7.16 8.20 24.04
CA ARG A 85 -7.73 7.63 25.28
C ARG A 85 -7.23 8.35 26.54
N GLU A 86 -5.97 8.73 26.58
CA GLU A 86 -5.42 9.50 27.71
C GLU A 86 -5.93 10.95 27.73
N ALA A 87 -6.20 11.54 26.57
CA ALA A 87 -6.54 12.95 26.44
C ALA A 87 -8.06 13.27 26.46
N LEU A 88 -8.90 12.36 25.96
CA LEU A 88 -10.35 12.56 25.88
C LEU A 88 -11.11 12.01 27.09
N ARG A 89 -12.27 12.59 27.36
CA ARG A 89 -13.30 12.09 28.29
C ARG A 89 -14.36 11.24 27.57
N VAL A 90 -13.94 10.55 26.52
CA VAL A 90 -14.72 9.54 25.81
C VAL A 90 -14.37 8.17 26.42
N PRO A 91 -15.32 7.24 26.63
CA PRO A 91 -15.00 5.91 27.11
C PRO A 91 -13.98 5.20 26.21
N ASP A 92 -12.98 4.51 26.79
CA ASP A 92 -11.92 3.81 26.05
C ASP A 92 -12.47 2.82 25.01
N ASP A 93 -13.61 2.19 25.31
CA ASP A 93 -14.33 1.24 24.45
C ASP A 93 -14.97 1.93 23.21
N ASP A 94 -15.24 3.24 23.28
CA ASP A 94 -15.81 4.04 22.18
C ASP A 94 -14.69 4.67 21.29
N ILE A 95 -13.41 4.47 21.64
CA ILE A 95 -12.22 4.83 20.86
C ILE A 95 -11.64 3.56 20.22
N VAL A 96 -12.09 3.24 19.01
CA VAL A 96 -11.80 1.96 18.36
C VAL A 96 -10.62 2.05 17.38
N VAL A 97 -9.87 0.95 17.25
CA VAL A 97 -8.68 0.85 16.40
C VAL A 97 -8.91 -0.13 15.26
N PHE A 98 -8.94 0.36 14.02
CA PHE A 98 -9.17 -0.46 12.83
C PHE A 98 -7.86 -0.69 12.07
N THR A 99 -7.34 -1.92 12.21
CA THR A 99 -6.22 -2.42 11.40
C THR A 99 -6.61 -3.79 10.84
N GLY A 100 -5.83 -4.32 9.88
CA GLY A 100 -6.05 -5.66 9.29
C GLY A 100 -5.90 -6.86 10.25
N GLU A 101 -5.92 -6.65 11.57
CA GLU A 101 -6.04 -7.71 12.59
C GLU A 101 -7.48 -7.88 13.12
N VAL A 102 -8.32 -6.84 13.06
CA VAL A 102 -9.74 -6.90 13.44
C VAL A 102 -10.54 -7.48 12.27
N ARG A 103 -11.47 -8.40 12.52
CA ARG A 103 -12.25 -9.02 11.44
C ARG A 103 -13.29 -8.05 10.86
N PRO A 104 -13.61 -8.10 9.55
CA PRO A 104 -14.57 -7.17 8.94
C PRO A 104 -15.93 -7.13 9.64
N ASP A 105 -16.49 -8.30 9.98
CA ASP A 105 -17.80 -8.42 10.64
C ASP A 105 -17.81 -7.75 12.04
N GLU A 106 -16.68 -7.85 12.75
CA GLU A 106 -16.46 -7.23 14.07
C GLU A 106 -16.25 -5.71 13.96
N ARG A 107 -15.64 -5.23 12.86
CA ARG A 107 -15.52 -3.79 12.57
C ARG A 107 -16.88 -3.14 12.31
N THR A 108 -17.80 -3.82 11.63
CA THR A 108 -19.17 -3.31 11.41
C THR A 108 -19.91 -3.07 12.73
N GLU A 109 -19.82 -4.00 13.69
CA GLU A 109 -20.42 -3.82 15.03
C GLU A 109 -19.73 -2.68 15.81
N LEU A 110 -18.39 -2.64 15.82
CA LEU A 110 -17.62 -1.60 16.53
C LEU A 110 -17.81 -0.20 15.95
N TRP A 111 -18.00 -0.06 14.64
CA TRP A 111 -18.22 1.22 13.97
C TRP A 111 -19.50 1.90 14.50
N GLN A 112 -20.56 1.15 14.74
CA GLN A 112 -21.84 1.69 15.21
C GLN A 112 -21.74 2.33 16.60
N SER A 113 -20.97 1.76 17.52
CA SER A 113 -20.80 2.30 18.88
C SER A 113 -19.68 3.33 19.02
N ALA A 114 -18.72 3.38 18.09
CA ALA A 114 -17.56 4.25 18.20
C ALA A 114 -17.91 5.75 18.16
N SER A 115 -17.25 6.53 19.03
CA SER A 115 -17.20 8.00 18.95
C SER A 115 -15.94 8.48 18.21
N VAL A 116 -14.83 7.73 18.32
CA VAL A 116 -13.59 7.99 17.57
C VAL A 116 -13.09 6.68 16.97
N VAL A 117 -12.78 6.70 15.67
CA VAL A 117 -12.19 5.59 14.93
C VAL A 117 -10.79 6.00 14.48
N ILE A 118 -9.79 5.16 14.73
CA ILE A 118 -8.41 5.43 14.33
C ILE A 118 -7.92 4.24 13.53
N ALA A 119 -7.52 4.48 12.27
CA ALA A 119 -7.42 3.40 11.29
C ALA A 119 -6.26 3.55 10.29
N THR A 120 -5.83 2.41 9.75
CA THR A 120 -5.01 2.38 8.52
C THR A 120 -5.93 2.55 7.31
N PRO A 121 -5.64 3.43 6.35
CA PRO A 121 -6.62 3.85 5.34
C PRO A 121 -7.15 2.71 4.46
N GLN A 122 -6.30 1.75 4.07
CA GLN A 122 -6.74 0.57 3.29
C GLN A 122 -7.87 -0.21 3.99
N VAL A 123 -7.95 -0.20 5.33
CA VAL A 123 -9.02 -0.91 6.05
C VAL A 123 -10.35 -0.17 5.91
N VAL A 124 -10.33 1.16 5.97
CA VAL A 124 -11.52 2.00 5.83
C VAL A 124 -12.00 2.00 4.38
N GLU A 125 -11.10 2.15 3.42
CA GLU A 125 -11.37 1.99 1.99
C GLU A 125 -12.08 0.66 1.70
N ASN A 126 -11.51 -0.47 2.15
CA ASN A 126 -12.10 -1.80 1.94
C ASN A 126 -13.48 -1.96 2.61
N ASP A 127 -13.70 -1.31 3.76
CA ASP A 127 -15.01 -1.35 4.43
C ASP A 127 -16.04 -0.44 3.75
N LEU A 128 -15.61 0.64 3.07
CA LEU A 128 -16.47 1.49 2.25
C LEU A 128 -16.84 0.85 0.92
N VAL A 129 -15.85 0.36 0.16
CA VAL A 129 -16.06 -0.33 -1.13
C VAL A 129 -16.94 -1.57 -0.98
N GLY A 130 -16.85 -2.27 0.16
CA GLY A 130 -17.71 -3.41 0.49
C GLY A 130 -19.00 -3.06 1.26
N SER A 131 -19.37 -1.78 1.33
CA SER A 131 -20.59 -1.26 2.00
C SER A 131 -20.78 -1.74 3.45
N ARG A 132 -19.69 -1.95 4.20
CA ARG A 132 -19.67 -2.44 5.59
C ARG A 132 -19.78 -1.31 6.62
N ILE A 133 -19.37 -0.11 6.23
CA ILE A 133 -19.48 1.14 6.99
C ILE A 133 -19.94 2.26 6.05
N ASP A 134 -20.51 3.32 6.62
CA ASP A 134 -20.84 4.54 5.89
C ASP A 134 -20.34 5.77 6.66
N LEU A 135 -20.14 6.88 5.95
CA LEU A 135 -19.52 8.11 6.48
C LEU A 135 -20.53 9.19 6.90
N ARG A 136 -21.84 8.94 6.83
CA ARG A 136 -22.88 9.97 7.07
C ARG A 136 -22.78 10.61 8.46
N ASP A 137 -22.56 9.78 9.48
CA ASP A 137 -22.39 10.18 10.88
C ASP A 137 -20.96 10.67 11.21
N VAL A 138 -20.04 10.72 10.25
CA VAL A 138 -18.67 11.19 10.47
C VAL A 138 -18.64 12.72 10.33
N THR A 139 -18.21 13.42 11.38
CA THR A 139 -18.24 14.90 11.47
C THR A 139 -16.86 15.53 11.41
N HIS A 140 -15.80 14.72 11.51
CA HIS A 140 -14.41 15.13 11.31
C HIS A 140 -13.55 13.98 10.78
N VAL A 141 -12.79 14.23 9.71
CA VAL A 141 -11.74 13.32 9.23
C VAL A 141 -10.38 13.99 9.35
N THR A 142 -9.44 13.34 10.02
CA THR A 142 -8.02 13.71 10.03
C THR A 142 -7.21 12.78 9.13
N PHE A 143 -6.44 13.34 8.20
CA PHE A 143 -5.46 12.61 7.39
C PHE A 143 -4.04 12.88 7.92
N ASP A 144 -3.45 11.93 8.66
CA ASP A 144 -2.06 12.04 9.14
C ASP A 144 -1.05 11.68 8.03
N GLU A 145 0.04 12.45 7.96
CA GLU A 145 1.01 12.43 6.86
C GLU A 145 0.31 12.54 5.48
N CYS A 146 -0.53 13.57 5.33
CA CYS A 146 -1.42 13.79 4.19
C CYS A 146 -0.73 14.00 2.83
N HIS A 147 0.59 14.21 2.79
CA HIS A 147 1.43 14.21 1.57
C HIS A 147 1.38 12.90 0.75
N ARG A 148 0.69 11.89 1.27
CA ARG A 148 0.39 10.62 0.61
C ARG A 148 -0.86 10.65 -0.27
N ALA A 149 -1.65 11.72 -0.21
CA ALA A 149 -2.87 11.90 -1.00
C ALA A 149 -2.54 12.30 -2.45
N THR A 150 -1.83 11.41 -3.16
CA THR A 150 -1.41 11.58 -4.56
C THR A 150 -1.55 10.25 -5.30
N GLY A 151 -1.91 10.32 -6.59
CA GLY A 151 -2.25 9.13 -7.39
C GLY A 151 -3.34 8.25 -6.77
N ASP A 152 -3.18 6.93 -6.83
CA ASP A 152 -4.23 5.96 -6.45
C ASP A 152 -4.24 5.58 -4.95
N TYR A 153 -3.72 6.46 -4.08
CA TYR A 153 -3.63 6.19 -2.65
C TYR A 153 -5.00 6.28 -1.97
N ALA A 154 -5.25 5.35 -1.04
CA ALA A 154 -6.51 5.17 -0.30
C ALA A 154 -7.09 6.45 0.34
N TYR A 155 -6.27 7.46 0.65
CA TYR A 155 -6.77 8.75 1.16
C TYR A 155 -7.68 9.46 0.16
N ASN A 156 -7.41 9.38 -1.14
CA ASN A 156 -8.12 10.10 -2.19
C ASN A 156 -9.56 9.57 -2.31
N TYR A 157 -9.71 8.26 -2.43
CA TYR A 157 -11.02 7.60 -2.43
C TYR A 157 -11.82 7.87 -1.13
N ILE A 158 -11.18 7.81 0.05
CA ILE A 158 -11.89 8.07 1.31
C ILE A 158 -12.30 9.55 1.43
N ALA A 159 -11.48 10.50 0.96
CA ALA A 159 -11.83 11.91 0.96
C ALA A 159 -12.98 12.22 -0.01
N GLU A 160 -12.93 11.68 -1.23
CA GLU A 160 -14.01 11.77 -2.20
C GLU A 160 -15.33 11.25 -1.61
N ARG A 161 -15.34 10.01 -1.09
CA ARG A 161 -16.51 9.44 -0.41
C ARG A 161 -16.98 10.27 0.78
N TYR A 162 -16.06 10.82 1.57
CA TYR A 162 -16.43 11.64 2.73
C TYR A 162 -17.17 12.93 2.34
N HIS A 163 -16.68 13.63 1.32
CA HIS A 163 -17.34 14.85 0.81
C HIS A 163 -18.66 14.56 0.08
N GLN A 164 -18.86 13.34 -0.43
CA GLN A 164 -20.13 12.88 -1.01
C GLN A 164 -21.16 12.43 0.04
N ASP A 165 -20.72 11.69 1.07
CA ASP A 165 -21.60 10.95 2.00
C ASP A 165 -21.93 11.71 3.30
N ALA A 166 -21.03 12.54 3.83
CA ALA A 166 -21.18 13.14 5.16
C ALA A 166 -22.17 14.31 5.19
N GLU A 167 -22.96 14.45 6.27
CA GLU A 167 -23.93 15.55 6.38
C GLU A 167 -23.28 16.93 6.57
N ASP A 168 -22.12 16.98 7.23
CA ASP A 168 -21.36 18.21 7.53
C ASP A 168 -19.84 17.87 7.54
N PRO A 169 -19.21 17.71 6.35
CA PRO A 169 -17.82 17.26 6.24
C PRO A 169 -16.84 18.34 6.70
N LEU A 170 -15.99 17.99 7.67
CA LEU A 170 -14.80 18.74 8.06
C LEU A 170 -13.53 17.88 7.93
N VAL A 171 -12.49 18.42 7.28
CA VAL A 171 -11.21 17.74 7.03
C VAL A 171 -10.04 18.49 7.67
N THR A 172 -9.19 17.76 8.41
CA THR A 172 -7.85 18.23 8.81
C THR A 172 -6.77 17.38 8.14
N GLY A 173 -6.06 17.94 7.15
CA GLY A 173 -4.83 17.36 6.62
C GLY A 173 -3.65 17.71 7.53
N MET A 174 -2.80 16.74 7.89
CA MET A 174 -1.61 17.01 8.71
C MET A 174 -0.32 16.56 8.00
N SER A 175 0.60 17.50 7.74
CA SER A 175 1.95 17.16 7.26
C SER A 175 3.02 18.01 7.93
N ALA A 176 4.27 17.56 7.79
CA ALA A 176 5.48 18.36 8.08
C ALA A 176 6.25 18.76 6.80
N SER A 177 5.82 18.25 5.64
CA SER A 177 6.22 18.60 4.28
C SER A 177 5.11 18.00 3.39
N PRO A 178 4.09 18.79 2.99
CA PRO A 178 2.95 18.31 2.19
C PRO A 178 3.32 17.94 0.74
N GLY A 179 4.39 18.52 0.18
CA GLY A 179 4.89 18.29 -1.17
C GLY A 179 6.21 19.05 -1.40
N GLY A 180 6.97 18.66 -2.42
CA GLY A 180 8.27 19.25 -2.78
C GLY A 180 8.17 20.55 -3.59
N ASP A 181 7.01 20.79 -4.21
CA ASP A 181 6.66 22.04 -4.86
C ASP A 181 5.15 22.34 -4.77
N GLU A 182 4.76 23.52 -5.24
CA GLU A 182 3.40 24.06 -5.19
C GLU A 182 2.37 23.18 -5.92
N GLU A 183 2.78 22.49 -7.00
CA GLU A 183 1.89 21.63 -7.79
C GLU A 183 1.52 20.37 -6.99
N GLU A 184 2.51 19.72 -6.35
CA GLU A 184 2.26 18.57 -5.44
C GLU A 184 1.39 18.96 -4.23
N ILE A 185 1.52 20.20 -3.72
CA ILE A 185 0.73 20.70 -2.58
C ILE A 185 -0.73 20.92 -2.99
N LEU A 186 -0.94 21.55 -4.14
CA LEU A 186 -2.28 21.79 -4.68
C LEU A 186 -2.99 20.47 -5.03
N GLU A 187 -2.27 19.48 -5.58
CA GLU A 187 -2.79 18.12 -5.80
C GLU A 187 -3.30 17.50 -4.48
N VAL A 188 -2.51 17.57 -3.41
CA VAL A 188 -2.91 17.06 -2.07
C VAL A 188 -4.11 17.82 -1.51
N CYS A 189 -4.20 19.14 -1.72
CA CYS A 189 -5.35 19.91 -1.28
C CYS A 189 -6.63 19.58 -2.06
N GLU A 190 -6.53 19.47 -3.40
CA GLU A 190 -7.63 19.09 -4.29
C GLU A 190 -8.16 17.68 -3.94
N ASN A 191 -7.28 16.68 -3.86
CA ASN A 191 -7.62 15.29 -3.53
C ASN A 191 -8.29 15.13 -2.16
N LEU A 192 -8.03 16.03 -1.21
CA LEU A 192 -8.59 15.99 0.15
C LEU A 192 -9.76 16.97 0.35
N GLY A 193 -10.13 17.77 -0.66
CA GLY A 193 -11.13 18.83 -0.56
C GLY A 193 -10.79 19.91 0.49
N ILE A 194 -9.50 20.25 0.58
CA ILE A 194 -8.97 21.26 1.50
C ILE A 194 -9.06 22.65 0.83
N ASP A 195 -9.65 23.60 1.55
CA ASP A 195 -9.85 24.98 1.11
C ASP A 195 -8.97 26.01 1.85
N ASN A 196 -8.20 25.56 2.85
CA ASN A 196 -7.41 26.41 3.74
C ASN A 196 -6.03 25.80 4.02
N VAL A 197 -4.97 26.60 4.07
CA VAL A 197 -3.60 26.11 4.33
C VAL A 197 -2.98 26.93 5.46
N GLU A 198 -2.54 26.25 6.51
CA GLU A 198 -2.03 26.87 7.73
C GLU A 198 -0.60 26.40 8.00
N VAL A 199 0.37 27.32 7.90
CA VAL A 199 1.81 26.99 7.90
C VAL A 199 2.53 27.71 9.04
N MET A 200 3.05 26.93 10.00
CA MET A 200 3.92 27.39 11.06
C MET A 200 5.35 26.89 10.82
N THR A 201 6.37 27.70 11.10
CA THR A 201 7.78 27.30 11.00
C THR A 201 8.48 27.46 12.35
N GLU A 202 9.71 26.96 12.47
CA GLU A 202 10.53 27.14 13.69
C GLU A 202 11.02 28.59 13.86
N GLU A 203 10.83 29.45 12.85
CA GLU A 203 11.13 30.88 12.87
C GLU A 203 9.96 31.72 13.46
N ASP A 204 8.78 31.12 13.69
CA ASP A 204 7.63 31.81 14.29
C ASP A 204 7.79 31.98 15.81
N SER A 205 7.52 33.19 16.32
CA SER A 205 7.82 33.56 17.72
C SER A 205 7.19 32.65 18.77
N ASP A 206 5.97 32.19 18.49
CA ASP A 206 5.18 31.37 19.41
C ASP A 206 5.58 29.88 19.32
N VAL A 207 6.39 29.51 18.32
CA VAL A 207 6.95 28.18 18.09
C VAL A 207 8.38 28.09 18.62
N GLU A 208 9.20 29.15 18.46
CA GLU A 208 10.59 29.23 18.92
C GLU A 208 10.73 28.84 20.42
N GLU A 209 9.76 29.24 21.25
CA GLU A 209 9.73 28.92 22.69
C GLU A 209 9.62 27.41 23.01
N TYR A 210 9.21 26.58 22.04
CA TYR A 210 8.97 25.14 22.19
C TYR A 210 9.87 24.28 21.29
N THR A 211 10.64 24.89 20.39
CA THR A 211 11.66 24.21 19.60
C THR A 211 13.00 24.19 20.33
N HIS A 212 13.53 22.99 20.56
CA HIS A 212 14.92 22.81 20.98
C HIS A 212 15.70 22.15 19.85
N ASP A 213 16.75 22.82 19.38
CA ASP A 213 17.68 22.26 18.43
C ASP A 213 18.39 21.05 19.04
N THR A 214 18.10 19.87 18.50
CA THR A 214 18.89 18.68 18.81
C THR A 214 20.14 18.72 17.93
N ASP A 215 21.19 19.39 18.43
CA ASP A 215 22.50 19.45 17.81
C ASP A 215 22.99 18.03 17.46
N VAL A 216 23.16 17.76 16.16
CA VAL A 216 23.69 16.49 15.66
C VAL A 216 25.20 16.59 15.59
N GLU A 217 25.92 15.93 16.50
CA GLU A 217 27.38 15.90 16.50
C GLU A 217 27.93 14.94 15.44
N TRP A 218 28.47 15.49 14.36
CA TRP A 218 29.10 14.70 13.29
C TRP A 218 30.58 14.43 13.62
N GLU A 219 30.88 13.22 14.10
CA GLU A 219 32.25 12.77 14.36
C GLU A 219 32.85 12.11 13.12
N ARG A 220 33.89 12.74 12.59
CA ARG A 220 34.65 12.23 11.45
C ARG A 220 35.69 11.20 11.86
N VAL A 221 35.83 10.16 11.04
CA VAL A 221 36.65 8.98 11.30
C VAL A 221 37.52 8.67 10.09
N GLU A 222 38.81 8.98 10.17
CA GLU A 222 39.81 8.57 9.18
C GLU A 222 39.94 7.03 9.14
N LEU A 223 39.98 6.44 7.94
CA LEU A 223 40.20 5.00 7.75
C LEU A 223 41.69 4.66 7.60
N PRO A 224 42.17 3.50 8.10
CA PRO A 224 43.56 3.07 7.94
C PRO A 224 43.90 2.73 6.48
N ASP A 225 45.15 2.96 6.07
CA ASP A 225 45.66 2.62 4.73
C ASP A 225 45.34 1.18 4.30
N GLU A 226 45.41 0.20 5.22
CA GLU A 226 45.10 -1.20 4.93
C GLU A 226 43.62 -1.45 4.57
N VAL A 227 42.71 -0.65 5.13
CA VAL A 227 41.25 -0.71 4.84
C VAL A 227 40.99 -0.06 3.48
N LEU A 228 41.63 1.09 3.22
CA LEU A 228 41.61 1.77 1.92
C LEU A 228 42.17 0.89 0.80
N GLU A 229 43.28 0.17 1.03
CA GLU A 229 43.83 -0.81 0.07
C GLU A 229 42.83 -1.92 -0.29
N ILE A 230 42.02 -2.39 0.66
CA ILE A 230 40.99 -3.40 0.41
C ILE A 230 39.84 -2.81 -0.42
N ARG A 231 39.36 -1.62 -0.04
CA ARG A 231 38.35 -0.85 -0.77
C ARG A 231 38.76 -0.63 -2.23
N ASP A 232 39.95 -0.08 -2.45
CA ASP A 232 40.44 0.30 -3.77
C ASP A 232 40.61 -0.93 -4.68
N THR A 233 41.12 -2.04 -4.12
CA THR A 233 41.21 -3.32 -4.82
C THR A 233 39.85 -3.86 -5.29
N LEU A 234 38.76 -3.57 -4.56
CA LEU A 234 37.39 -3.94 -4.95
C LEU A 234 36.81 -2.94 -5.97
N ASN A 235 37.02 -1.63 -5.75
CA ASN A 235 36.58 -0.57 -6.65
C ASN A 235 37.18 -0.70 -8.05
N GLU A 236 38.46 -1.05 -8.17
CA GLU A 236 39.08 -1.36 -9.47
C GLU A 236 38.29 -2.44 -10.26
N VAL A 237 37.70 -3.44 -9.58
CA VAL A 237 36.87 -4.46 -10.25
C VAL A 237 35.53 -3.89 -10.68
N VAL A 238 34.94 -2.98 -9.89
CA VAL A 238 33.70 -2.26 -10.25
C VAL A 238 33.93 -1.45 -11.52
N GLU A 239 35.03 -0.70 -11.60
CA GLU A 239 35.44 0.06 -12.78
C GLU A 239 35.68 -0.87 -14.00
N ASP A 240 36.38 -1.99 -13.81
CA ASP A 240 36.59 -3.03 -14.83
C ASP A 240 35.27 -3.65 -15.35
N ARG A 241 34.17 -3.59 -14.58
CA ARG A 241 32.82 -4.03 -15.02
C ARG A 241 32.02 -2.90 -15.64
N LEU A 242 32.11 -1.68 -15.15
CA LEU A 242 31.47 -0.51 -15.74
C LEU A 242 32.04 -0.16 -17.11
N ALA A 243 33.34 -0.33 -17.32
CA ALA A 243 33.96 -0.21 -18.64
C ALA A 243 33.29 -1.13 -19.67
N LYS A 244 32.94 -2.36 -19.29
CA LYS A 244 32.23 -3.32 -20.17
C LYS A 244 30.78 -2.89 -20.42
N LEU A 245 30.06 -2.41 -19.41
CA LEU A 245 28.72 -1.86 -19.59
C LEU A 245 28.73 -0.63 -20.52
N LYS A 246 29.78 0.20 -20.45
CA LYS A 246 30.01 1.33 -21.35
C LYS A 246 30.35 0.91 -22.78
N GLU A 247 31.12 -0.15 -22.97
CA GLU A 247 31.34 -0.76 -24.31
C GLU A 247 30.04 -1.29 -24.93
N LEU A 248 29.11 -1.78 -24.10
CA LEU A 248 27.75 -2.18 -24.50
C LEU A 248 26.76 -1.00 -24.65
N GLY A 249 27.17 0.23 -24.38
CA GLY A 249 26.33 1.44 -24.51
C GLY A 249 25.44 1.76 -23.30
N ILE A 250 25.38 0.88 -22.29
CA ILE A 250 24.47 0.90 -21.12
C ILE A 250 24.73 2.05 -20.13
N THR A 251 25.94 2.61 -20.16
CA THR A 251 26.28 3.72 -19.27
C THR A 251 27.44 4.53 -19.81
N LYS A 252 27.46 5.82 -19.45
CA LYS A 252 28.60 6.71 -19.70
C LYS A 252 29.59 6.73 -18.52
N LYS A 253 29.13 6.33 -17.33
CA LYS A 253 29.92 6.31 -16.08
C LYS A 253 30.89 5.14 -16.06
N THR A 254 32.08 5.38 -15.49
CA THR A 254 33.11 4.35 -15.25
C THR A 254 33.70 4.41 -13.84
N SER A 255 33.33 5.41 -13.03
CA SER A 255 33.72 5.50 -11.62
C SER A 255 32.95 4.45 -10.80
N ALA A 256 33.58 3.90 -9.77
CA ALA A 256 32.91 3.05 -8.79
C ALA A 256 31.82 3.80 -7.98
N ASP A 257 31.90 5.14 -7.92
CA ASP A 257 30.87 6.01 -7.35
C ASP A 257 29.60 6.01 -8.22
N LEU A 258 28.56 5.35 -7.70
CA LEU A 258 27.29 5.10 -8.35
C LEU A 258 26.14 5.26 -7.35
N SER A 259 25.11 6.01 -7.76
CA SER A 259 23.83 6.06 -7.05
C SER A 259 22.97 4.83 -7.35
N GLU A 260 21.99 4.53 -6.49
CA GLU A 260 20.98 3.51 -6.81
C GLU A 260 20.14 3.87 -8.04
N THR A 261 19.96 5.16 -8.34
CA THR A 261 19.32 5.63 -9.58
C THR A 261 20.13 5.24 -10.83
N ASP A 262 21.46 5.26 -10.78
CA ASP A 262 22.31 4.74 -11.86
C ASP A 262 22.13 3.22 -12.02
N ILE A 263 22.07 2.49 -10.91
CA ILE A 263 21.86 1.03 -10.90
C ILE A 263 20.46 0.64 -11.44
N LYS A 264 19.43 1.44 -11.14
CA LYS A 264 18.07 1.30 -11.70
C LYS A 264 18.06 1.58 -13.20
N LYS A 265 18.65 2.69 -13.66
CA LYS A 265 18.74 3.05 -15.09
C LYS A 265 19.49 2.00 -15.91
N MET A 266 20.67 1.57 -15.46
CA MET A 266 21.42 0.49 -16.12
C MET A 266 20.63 -0.83 -16.15
N ARG A 267 19.83 -1.15 -15.12
CA ARG A 267 18.95 -2.33 -15.15
C ARG A 267 17.86 -2.18 -16.22
N ALA A 268 17.23 -1.02 -16.33
CA ALA A 268 16.17 -0.77 -17.31
C ALA A 268 16.69 -0.86 -18.75
N GLU A 269 17.83 -0.23 -19.06
CA GLU A 269 18.47 -0.34 -20.39
C GLU A 269 18.87 -1.79 -20.71
N LEU A 270 19.39 -2.53 -19.72
CA LEU A 270 19.72 -3.95 -19.89
C LEU A 270 18.50 -4.86 -20.06
N GLN A 271 17.39 -4.53 -19.41
CA GLN A 271 16.12 -5.23 -19.59
C GLN A 271 15.61 -5.01 -21.01
N GLN A 272 15.57 -3.76 -21.48
CA GLN A 272 15.22 -3.45 -22.87
C GLN A 272 16.08 -4.21 -23.90
N LEU A 273 17.39 -4.40 -23.65
CA LEU A 273 18.21 -5.25 -24.53
C LEU A 273 17.79 -6.74 -24.51
N ILE A 274 17.38 -7.26 -23.35
CA ILE A 274 16.87 -8.64 -23.20
C ILE A 274 15.53 -8.79 -23.92
N ASP A 275 14.62 -7.82 -23.74
CA ASP A 275 13.29 -7.81 -24.36
C ASP A 275 13.39 -7.68 -25.89
N ASN A 276 14.47 -7.08 -26.39
CA ASN A 276 14.84 -7.03 -27.82
C ASN A 276 15.68 -8.23 -28.30
N ASP A 277 15.72 -9.35 -27.56
CA ASP A 277 16.48 -10.58 -27.85
C ASP A 277 18.01 -10.41 -28.00
N GLN A 278 18.59 -9.33 -27.47
CA GLN A 278 20.01 -9.05 -27.61
C GLN A 278 20.82 -9.76 -26.53
N SER A 279 21.68 -10.69 -26.96
CA SER A 279 22.54 -11.52 -26.10
C SER A 279 23.43 -10.72 -25.12
N GLU A 280 23.73 -9.49 -25.53
CA GLU A 280 24.44 -8.43 -24.84
C GLU A 280 23.75 -8.04 -23.53
N GLY A 281 22.41 -8.00 -23.50
CA GLY A 281 21.62 -7.70 -22.30
C GLY A 281 21.86 -8.73 -21.18
N TYR A 282 21.83 -10.02 -21.50
CA TYR A 282 22.16 -11.09 -20.53
C TYR A 282 23.61 -11.01 -20.03
N GLN A 283 24.56 -10.62 -20.89
CA GLN A 283 25.95 -10.42 -20.49
C GLN A 283 26.11 -9.23 -19.54
N GLY A 284 25.45 -8.11 -19.85
CA GLY A 284 25.44 -6.92 -19.02
C GLY A 284 24.71 -7.12 -17.70
N MET A 285 23.60 -7.86 -17.66
CA MET A 285 22.92 -8.23 -16.41
C MET A 285 23.82 -9.05 -15.48
N SER A 286 24.63 -9.96 -16.03
CA SER A 286 25.65 -10.66 -15.22
C SER A 286 26.72 -9.70 -14.69
N ALA A 287 27.12 -8.68 -15.45
CA ALA A 287 28.08 -7.67 -15.00
C ALA A 287 27.49 -6.73 -13.94
N LEU A 288 26.23 -6.31 -14.08
CA LEU A 288 25.50 -5.51 -13.09
C LEU A 288 25.31 -6.29 -11.77
N ALA A 289 25.06 -7.60 -11.84
CA ALA A 289 25.01 -8.47 -10.68
C ALA A 289 26.39 -8.64 -9.99
N GLU A 290 27.48 -8.67 -10.75
CA GLU A 290 28.85 -8.61 -10.19
C GLU A 290 29.13 -7.25 -9.52
N ILE A 291 28.73 -6.12 -10.14
CA ILE A 291 28.86 -4.76 -9.58
C ILE A 291 28.11 -4.63 -8.26
N ARG A 292 26.86 -5.10 -8.17
CA ARG A 292 26.09 -5.06 -6.91
C ARG A 292 26.81 -5.82 -5.79
N LYS A 293 27.32 -7.02 -6.07
CA LYS A 293 28.09 -7.83 -5.09
C LYS A 293 29.38 -7.17 -4.63
N LEU A 294 30.05 -6.41 -5.52
CA LEU A 294 31.25 -5.64 -5.21
C LEU A 294 30.93 -4.40 -4.37
N ARG A 295 29.90 -3.61 -4.75
CA ARG A 295 29.45 -2.44 -3.96
C ARG A 295 29.00 -2.84 -2.54
N THR A 296 28.40 -4.02 -2.38
CA THR A 296 28.11 -4.58 -1.04
C THR A 296 29.39 -4.85 -0.24
N ALA A 297 30.43 -5.42 -0.86
CA ALA A 297 31.74 -5.62 -0.19
C ALA A 297 32.41 -4.28 0.17
N VAL A 298 32.34 -3.29 -0.73
CA VAL A 298 32.85 -1.93 -0.51
C VAL A 298 32.13 -1.25 0.66
N THR A 299 30.79 -1.33 0.71
CA THR A 299 30.00 -0.86 1.87
C THR A 299 30.49 -1.51 3.18
N TYR A 300 30.67 -2.84 3.20
CA TYR A 300 31.11 -3.52 4.42
C TYR A 300 32.51 -3.09 4.88
N VAL A 301 33.45 -2.78 3.96
CA VAL A 301 34.81 -2.38 4.33
C VAL A 301 34.92 -0.91 4.73
N GLU A 302 34.10 -0.04 4.14
CA GLU A 302 34.08 1.42 4.40
C GLU A 302 33.30 1.81 5.66
N THR A 303 32.07 1.29 5.79
CA THR A 303 31.08 1.84 6.75
C THR A 303 30.87 0.95 7.97
N GLN A 304 31.08 -0.36 7.78
CA GLN A 304 30.72 -1.41 8.74
C GLN A 304 31.95 -1.91 9.51
N SER A 305 32.62 -2.96 8.99
CA SER A 305 33.80 -3.60 9.57
C SER A 305 34.45 -4.62 8.64
N VAL A 306 35.75 -4.87 8.84
CA VAL A 306 36.47 -5.93 8.13
C VAL A 306 35.97 -7.32 8.57
N GLU A 307 35.43 -7.46 9.78
CA GLU A 307 34.67 -8.61 10.28
C GLU A 307 33.44 -8.90 9.40
N ALA A 308 32.61 -7.89 9.16
CA ALA A 308 31.42 -8.02 8.32
C ALA A 308 31.77 -8.34 6.87
N LEU A 309 32.84 -7.72 6.33
CA LEU A 309 33.40 -8.07 5.02
C LEU A 309 33.84 -9.54 4.95
N ARG A 310 34.54 -10.05 5.96
CA ARG A 310 34.98 -11.46 6.04
C ARG A 310 33.77 -12.42 6.04
N ARG A 311 32.76 -12.15 6.87
CA ARG A 311 31.49 -12.93 6.90
C ARG A 311 30.79 -12.90 5.53
N TYR A 312 30.70 -11.74 4.89
CA TYR A 312 30.13 -11.60 3.54
C TYR A 312 30.91 -12.41 2.49
N PHE A 313 32.24 -12.34 2.50
CA PHE A 313 33.09 -13.14 1.60
C PHE A 313 32.92 -14.65 1.82
N GLU A 314 32.74 -15.10 3.05
CA GLU A 314 32.42 -16.51 3.35
C GLU A 314 31.05 -16.92 2.79
N ARG A 315 30.01 -16.09 2.99
CA ARG A 315 28.69 -16.31 2.36
C ARG A 315 28.80 -16.39 0.84
N GLN A 316 29.54 -15.48 0.18
CA GLN A 316 29.76 -15.57 -1.27
C GLN A 316 30.53 -16.84 -1.68
N ARG A 317 31.54 -17.27 -0.93
CA ARG A 317 32.27 -18.53 -1.15
C ARG A 317 31.37 -19.75 -1.03
N ASN A 318 30.36 -19.73 -0.16
CA ASN A 318 29.40 -20.83 0.02
C ASN A 318 28.32 -20.80 -1.06
N ALA A 319 27.74 -19.64 -1.36
CA ALA A 319 26.80 -19.45 -2.46
C ALA A 319 27.39 -19.87 -3.81
N ALA A 320 28.69 -19.61 -4.07
CA ALA A 320 29.38 -20.04 -5.29
C ALA A 320 29.59 -21.56 -5.42
N LYS A 321 29.44 -22.34 -4.33
CA LYS A 321 29.57 -23.81 -4.30
C LYS A 321 28.22 -24.54 -4.37
N SER A 322 27.10 -23.82 -4.20
CA SER A 322 25.76 -24.42 -4.16
C SER A 322 25.31 -24.96 -5.53
N SER A 323 24.45 -25.97 -5.52
CA SER A 323 23.77 -26.46 -6.74
C SER A 323 22.80 -25.39 -7.24
N GLY A 324 23.10 -24.78 -8.39
CA GLY A 324 22.36 -23.63 -8.91
C GLY A 324 23.09 -22.28 -8.76
N ALA A 325 24.31 -22.27 -8.22
CA ALA A 325 25.13 -21.05 -8.05
C ALA A 325 25.19 -20.18 -9.31
N SER A 326 24.81 -18.92 -9.20
CA SER A 326 24.79 -17.99 -10.34
C SER A 326 26.19 -17.71 -10.89
N LYS A 327 26.29 -17.49 -12.22
CA LYS A 327 27.55 -17.15 -12.90
C LYS A 327 28.25 -15.95 -12.27
N ALA A 328 27.49 -14.95 -11.82
CA ALA A 328 28.01 -13.78 -11.12
C ALA A 328 28.69 -14.15 -9.78
N SER A 329 28.07 -15.03 -8.97
CA SER A 329 28.66 -15.49 -7.70
C SER A 329 29.94 -16.29 -7.92
N GLN A 330 29.95 -17.19 -8.91
CA GLN A 330 31.14 -17.96 -9.29
C GLN A 330 32.27 -17.04 -9.77
N ARG A 331 31.98 -16.07 -10.64
CA ARG A 331 32.95 -15.10 -11.15
C ARG A 331 33.53 -14.23 -10.04
N PHE A 332 32.68 -13.66 -9.19
CA PHE A 332 33.07 -12.85 -8.03
C PHE A 332 34.11 -13.55 -7.16
N VAL A 333 33.85 -14.80 -6.75
CA VAL A 333 34.80 -15.58 -5.91
C VAL A 333 36.05 -16.02 -6.69
N SER A 334 35.98 -16.10 -8.03
CA SER A 334 37.11 -16.49 -8.88
C SER A 334 38.05 -15.33 -9.25
N GLU A 335 37.58 -14.09 -9.19
CA GLU A 335 38.27 -12.87 -9.63
C GLU A 335 39.58 -12.63 -8.85
N PRO A 336 40.74 -12.50 -9.52
CA PRO A 336 42.03 -12.27 -8.86
C PRO A 336 42.06 -11.11 -7.86
N LYS A 337 41.51 -9.94 -8.19
CA LYS A 337 41.49 -8.78 -7.26
C LYS A 337 40.60 -9.04 -6.04
N VAL A 338 39.43 -9.67 -6.21
CA VAL A 338 38.56 -10.06 -5.09
C VAL A 338 39.25 -11.08 -4.17
N LYS A 339 39.99 -12.05 -4.72
CA LYS A 339 40.80 -12.98 -3.91
C LYS A 339 41.91 -12.28 -3.13
N GLU A 340 42.52 -11.24 -3.70
CA GLU A 340 43.53 -10.43 -3.01
C GLU A 340 42.90 -9.58 -1.91
N ALA A 341 41.73 -8.98 -2.14
CA ALA A 341 40.94 -8.29 -1.12
C ALA A 341 40.54 -9.24 0.03
N MET A 342 40.08 -10.46 -0.27
CA MET A 342 39.84 -11.51 0.74
C MET A 342 41.10 -11.82 1.54
N ARG A 343 42.27 -11.97 0.89
CA ARG A 343 43.55 -12.27 1.53
C ARG A 343 44.12 -11.10 2.35
N ARG A 344 43.73 -9.85 2.05
CA ARG A 344 44.04 -8.68 2.88
C ARG A 344 43.13 -8.65 4.11
N ALA A 345 41.82 -8.79 3.92
CA ALA A 345 40.84 -8.84 5.01
C ALA A 345 41.11 -10.00 6.00
N GLU A 346 41.50 -11.18 5.50
CA GLU A 346 41.92 -12.33 6.34
C GLU A 346 43.19 -12.08 7.18
N LYS A 347 43.98 -11.04 6.87
CA LYS A 347 45.20 -10.64 7.60
C LYS A 347 45.06 -9.33 8.38
N TYR A 348 43.88 -8.72 8.36
CA TYR A 348 43.62 -7.53 9.15
C TYR A 348 43.29 -7.98 10.58
N ASP A 349 44.21 -7.64 11.50
CA ASP A 349 44.20 -8.08 12.89
C ASP A 349 43.75 -6.98 13.87
N ASP A 350 43.42 -5.78 13.37
CA ASP A 350 42.92 -4.64 14.16
C ASP A 350 41.38 -4.49 14.02
N LEU A 351 40.79 -3.54 14.74
CA LEU A 351 39.37 -3.21 14.67
C LEU A 351 39.12 -2.01 13.76
N HIS A 352 37.97 -2.02 13.07
CA HIS A 352 37.52 -0.85 12.32
C HIS A 352 37.39 0.38 13.24
N PRO A 353 37.94 1.57 12.90
CA PRO A 353 38.11 2.65 13.89
C PRO A 353 36.81 3.14 14.54
N LYS A 354 35.68 3.09 13.81
CA LYS A 354 34.35 3.40 14.33
C LYS A 354 33.96 2.58 15.57
N TYR A 355 34.41 1.32 15.71
CA TYR A 355 34.19 0.53 16.95
C TYR A 355 34.79 1.25 18.16
N SER A 356 36.02 1.76 18.01
CA SER A 356 36.70 2.47 19.09
C SER A 356 35.99 3.79 19.44
N ARG A 357 35.51 4.54 18.43
CA ARG A 357 34.76 5.79 18.62
C ARG A 357 33.40 5.56 19.29
N ALA A 358 32.65 4.55 18.85
CA ALA A 358 31.38 4.18 19.46
C ALA A 358 31.54 3.88 20.95
N ARG A 359 32.53 3.03 21.32
CA ARG A 359 32.84 2.75 22.73
C ARG A 359 33.24 4.01 23.50
N MET A 360 34.00 4.94 22.90
CA MET A 360 34.39 6.19 23.56
C MET A 360 33.18 7.06 23.89
N ARG A 361 32.24 7.25 22.96
CA ARG A 361 31.03 8.07 23.18
C ARG A 361 30.05 7.47 24.18
N ILE A 362 29.90 6.14 24.17
CA ILE A 362 29.12 5.43 25.17
C ILE A 362 29.78 5.56 26.55
N ALA A 363 31.10 5.39 26.65
CA ALA A 363 31.85 5.55 27.90
C ALA A 363 31.86 7.00 28.43
N GLU A 364 31.87 8.00 27.55
CA GLU A 364 31.73 9.41 27.92
C GLU A 364 30.34 9.69 28.50
N THR A 365 29.30 9.19 27.84
CA THR A 365 27.90 9.37 28.26
C THR A 365 27.61 8.69 29.60
N LEU A 366 27.83 7.38 29.68
CA LEU A 366 27.48 6.57 30.85
C LEU A 366 28.48 6.71 32.01
N GLY A 367 29.73 7.08 31.71
CA GLY A 367 30.82 7.09 32.70
C GLY A 367 31.30 8.47 33.15
N ILE A 368 30.93 9.56 32.45
CA ILE A 368 31.40 10.93 32.75
C ILE A 368 30.22 11.91 32.86
N GLN A 369 29.15 11.71 32.10
CA GLN A 369 28.04 12.65 31.96
C GLN A 369 26.79 12.21 32.75
N ASP A 370 26.94 11.23 33.65
CA ASP A 370 25.88 10.67 34.51
C ASP A 370 24.64 10.15 33.72
N GLY A 371 24.80 9.80 32.44
CA GLY A 371 23.74 9.20 31.63
C GLY A 371 23.47 7.73 31.99
N GLU A 372 22.25 7.27 31.72
CA GLU A 372 21.77 5.93 32.10
C GLU A 372 21.56 5.00 30.90
N ARG A 373 21.19 5.52 29.72
CA ARG A 373 20.77 4.71 28.56
C ARG A 373 21.30 5.27 27.25
N VAL A 374 21.74 4.37 26.36
CA VAL A 374 22.22 4.69 25.01
C VAL A 374 21.60 3.76 23.96
N ILE A 375 21.23 4.32 22.80
CA ILE A 375 20.88 3.52 21.61
C ILE A 375 21.96 3.71 20.54
N VAL A 376 22.37 2.60 19.91
CA VAL A 376 23.29 2.59 18.77
C VAL A 376 22.56 2.08 17.54
N PHE A 377 22.49 2.88 16.47
CA PHE A 377 21.84 2.52 15.20
C PHE A 377 22.86 2.10 14.12
N THR A 378 22.51 1.10 13.30
CA THR A 378 23.26 0.66 12.10
C THR A 378 22.32 0.10 11.03
N GLU A 379 22.71 0.13 9.75
CA GLU A 379 21.94 -0.47 8.65
C GLU A 379 21.96 -2.02 8.66
N SER A 380 22.94 -2.63 9.31
CA SER A 380 23.33 -4.04 9.09
C SER A 380 23.13 -4.90 10.33
N ARG A 381 22.41 -6.04 10.19
CA ARG A 381 22.28 -7.04 11.27
C ARG A 381 23.60 -7.69 11.66
N ASP A 382 24.46 -7.99 10.68
CA ASP A 382 25.82 -8.51 10.94
C ASP A 382 26.62 -7.55 11.82
N THR A 383 26.38 -6.24 11.64
CA THR A 383 27.04 -5.18 12.40
C THR A 383 26.39 -4.98 13.75
N ALA A 384 25.06 -5.00 13.86
CA ALA A 384 24.36 -4.95 15.13
C ALA A 384 24.79 -6.10 16.06
N GLU A 385 24.92 -7.32 15.52
CA GLU A 385 25.42 -8.48 16.26
C GLU A 385 26.90 -8.31 16.68
N ALA A 386 27.77 -7.90 15.76
CA ALA A 386 29.20 -7.69 16.06
C ALA A 386 29.46 -6.50 17.00
N LEU A 387 28.64 -5.44 16.95
CA LEU A 387 28.68 -4.33 17.90
C LEU A 387 28.15 -4.75 19.26
N THR A 388 27.09 -5.56 19.33
CA THR A 388 26.59 -6.13 20.58
C THR A 388 27.66 -6.98 21.27
N GLU A 389 28.36 -7.85 20.52
CA GLU A 389 29.47 -8.66 21.05
C GLU A 389 30.67 -7.81 21.51
N PHE A 390 30.99 -6.72 20.80
CA PHE A 390 32.11 -5.84 21.14
C PHE A 390 31.80 -4.92 22.34
N LEU A 391 30.66 -4.24 22.32
CA LEU A 391 30.22 -3.34 23.38
C LEU A 391 29.88 -4.12 24.65
N GLY A 392 29.34 -5.34 24.52
CA GLY A 392 29.08 -6.29 25.60
C GLY A 392 30.31 -6.71 26.43
N GLN A 393 31.53 -6.36 25.99
CA GLN A 393 32.76 -6.55 26.79
C GLN A 393 32.97 -5.44 27.83
N HIS A 394 32.19 -4.37 27.76
CA HIS A 394 32.34 -3.15 28.54
C HIS A 394 31.04 -2.59 29.13
N PHE A 395 29.89 -2.86 28.50
CA PHE A 395 28.56 -2.36 28.88
C PHE A 395 27.51 -3.47 28.81
N ASP A 396 26.48 -3.43 29.63
CA ASP A 396 25.32 -4.31 29.52
C ASP A 396 24.52 -3.98 28.25
N THR A 397 24.76 -4.77 27.20
CA THR A 397 24.33 -4.50 25.82
C THR A 397 23.36 -5.56 25.30
N GLN A 398 22.31 -5.16 24.56
CA GLN A 398 21.39 -6.07 23.86
C GLN A 398 21.18 -5.67 22.39
N ARG A 399 20.86 -6.66 21.54
CA ARG A 399 20.53 -6.44 20.11
C ARG A 399 19.02 -6.21 19.91
N PHE A 400 18.67 -5.38 18.94
CA PHE A 400 17.31 -5.18 18.45
C PHE A 400 17.27 -5.20 16.91
N VAL A 401 16.57 -6.17 16.33
CA VAL A 401 16.51 -6.36 14.87
C VAL A 401 15.10 -6.68 14.39
N GLY A 402 14.83 -6.47 13.09
CA GLY A 402 13.53 -6.76 12.49
C GLY A 402 13.14 -8.25 12.45
N GLN A 403 11.88 -8.51 12.09
CA GLN A 403 11.24 -9.83 12.21
C GLN A 403 11.68 -10.88 11.17
N GLY A 404 11.75 -10.52 9.89
CA GLY A 404 12.00 -11.52 8.82
C GLY A 404 13.40 -12.13 8.88
N ASP A 405 13.55 -13.43 8.66
CA ASP A 405 14.85 -14.11 8.71
C ASP A 405 15.73 -13.83 7.49
N LYS A 406 17.06 -13.87 7.67
CA LYS A 406 18.06 -13.81 6.59
C LYS A 406 19.11 -14.90 6.78
N GLU A 407 19.72 -15.37 5.67
CA GLU A 407 20.77 -16.40 5.70
C GLU A 407 21.92 -16.03 6.65
N GLY A 408 21.92 -16.66 7.84
CA GLY A 408 22.95 -16.50 8.86
C GLY A 408 22.67 -15.47 9.96
N SER A 409 21.47 -14.89 10.05
CA SER A 409 21.07 -14.07 11.22
C SER A 409 19.57 -14.09 11.43
N ASP A 410 19.14 -14.82 12.47
CA ASP A 410 17.74 -14.97 12.89
C ASP A 410 17.14 -13.61 13.28
N GLY A 411 15.91 -13.34 12.85
CA GLY A 411 15.15 -12.16 13.21
C GLY A 411 14.72 -12.15 14.70
N MET A 412 13.92 -11.14 15.08
CA MET A 412 13.23 -11.11 16.37
C MET A 412 11.73 -11.02 16.13
N THR A 413 10.96 -11.95 16.69
CA THR A 413 9.49 -11.88 16.68
C THR A 413 8.99 -10.62 17.38
N GLN A 414 7.80 -10.12 17.03
CA GLN A 414 7.20 -8.93 17.65
C GLN A 414 7.17 -8.99 19.18
N LYS A 415 6.87 -10.17 19.74
CA LYS A 415 6.92 -10.43 21.18
C LYS A 415 8.32 -10.26 21.77
N GLN A 416 9.36 -10.80 21.11
CA GLN A 416 10.75 -10.62 21.56
C GLN A 416 11.21 -9.16 21.43
N GLN A 417 10.73 -8.43 20.42
CA GLN A 417 10.98 -7.00 20.28
C GLN A 417 10.39 -6.23 21.47
N GLN A 418 9.11 -6.46 21.79
CA GLN A 418 8.44 -5.84 22.94
C GLN A 418 9.13 -6.19 24.28
N GLU A 419 9.43 -7.48 24.53
CA GLU A 419 10.15 -7.93 25.73
C GLU A 419 11.53 -7.25 25.89
N VAL A 420 12.24 -6.94 24.79
CA VAL A 420 13.53 -6.23 24.86
C VAL A 420 13.34 -4.73 25.13
N LEU A 421 12.31 -4.09 24.56
CA LEU A 421 12.01 -2.68 24.82
C LEU A 421 11.55 -2.44 26.26
N ASP A 422 10.68 -3.29 26.79
CA ASP A 422 10.17 -3.14 28.16
C ASP A 422 11.28 -3.32 29.20
N ARG A 423 12.23 -4.22 28.93
CA ARG A 423 13.46 -4.36 29.72
C ARG A 423 14.37 -3.14 29.60
N PHE A 424 14.51 -2.55 28.40
CA PHE A 424 15.30 -1.34 28.21
C PHE A 424 14.69 -0.13 28.94
N ARG A 425 13.37 0.05 28.84
CA ARG A 425 12.57 1.02 29.63
C ARG A 425 12.71 0.80 31.14
N GLY A 426 12.74 -0.46 31.57
CA GLY A 426 12.93 -0.86 32.97
C GLY A 426 14.36 -0.67 33.51
N GLY A 427 15.33 -0.32 32.67
CA GLY A 427 16.73 -0.17 33.08
C GLY A 427 17.48 -1.48 33.32
N ASP A 428 17.02 -2.61 32.75
CA ASP A 428 17.68 -3.92 32.87
C ASP A 428 19.09 -3.96 32.24
N PHE A 429 19.37 -3.05 31.30
CA PHE A 429 20.62 -2.93 30.55
C PHE A 429 20.76 -1.51 29.96
N GLU A 430 22.00 -1.08 29.72
CA GLU A 430 22.33 0.33 29.44
C GLU A 430 22.51 0.65 27.94
N VAL A 431 22.85 -0.33 27.09
CA VAL A 431 23.01 -0.13 25.63
C VAL A 431 22.08 -1.01 24.79
N LEU A 432 21.29 -0.38 23.91
CA LEU A 432 20.50 -1.06 22.88
C LEU A 432 21.15 -0.86 21.50
N VAL A 433 21.55 -1.94 20.82
CA VAL A 433 22.09 -1.88 19.45
C VAL A 433 20.99 -2.28 18.46
N SER A 434 20.48 -1.30 17.72
CA SER A 434 19.33 -1.47 16.81
C SER A 434 19.72 -1.39 15.33
N THR A 435 19.00 -2.16 14.51
CA THR A 435 18.90 -1.84 13.07
C THR A 435 17.85 -0.76 12.79
N SER A 436 17.86 -0.22 11.56
CA SER A 436 16.87 0.73 11.01
C SER A 436 15.39 0.35 11.16
N VAL A 437 15.08 -0.91 11.50
CA VAL A 437 13.71 -1.38 11.79
C VAL A 437 13.09 -0.74 13.06
N ALA A 438 13.86 0.03 13.84
CA ALA A 438 13.33 0.87 14.92
C ALA A 438 13.03 2.33 14.50
N GLU A 439 13.23 2.71 13.23
CA GLU A 439 12.97 4.07 12.73
C GLU A 439 11.47 4.37 12.58
N GLU A 440 10.73 3.40 12.02
CA GLU A 440 9.29 3.51 11.76
C GLU A 440 8.49 2.84 12.89
N GLY A 441 7.59 3.60 13.50
CA GLY A 441 6.57 3.06 14.41
C GLY A 441 7.02 2.59 15.80
N LEU A 442 8.32 2.49 16.08
CA LEU A 442 8.79 2.21 17.44
C LEU A 442 8.78 3.49 18.29
N ASP A 443 8.04 3.50 19.39
CA ASP A 443 8.28 4.44 20.48
C ASP A 443 9.68 4.18 21.04
N VAL A 444 10.58 5.13 20.83
CA VAL A 444 11.99 5.03 21.23
C VAL A 444 12.10 5.64 22.63
N PRO A 445 12.39 4.85 23.67
CA PRO A 445 12.36 5.35 25.05
C PRO A 445 13.43 6.40 25.31
N GLU A 446 13.24 7.18 26.38
CA GLU A 446 14.12 8.28 26.76
C GLU A 446 15.56 7.81 27.03
N VAL A 447 16.51 8.35 26.26
CA VAL A 447 17.93 8.02 26.29
C VAL A 447 18.82 9.27 26.22
N ASP A 448 19.98 9.18 26.86
CA ASP A 448 20.95 10.28 27.00
C ASP A 448 21.81 10.49 25.75
N LEU A 449 21.98 9.42 24.96
CA LEU A 449 22.67 9.43 23.68
C LEU A 449 21.96 8.51 22.67
N VAL A 450 21.74 9.05 21.48
CA VAL A 450 21.53 8.29 20.25
C VAL A 450 22.80 8.36 19.41
N LEU A 451 23.42 7.21 19.17
CA LEU A 451 24.62 7.09 18.37
C LEU A 451 24.32 6.39 17.04
N PHE A 452 24.46 7.10 15.94
CA PHE A 452 24.47 6.52 14.60
C PHE A 452 25.86 6.01 14.26
N TYR A 453 26.00 4.69 14.11
CA TYR A 453 27.27 4.05 13.73
C TYR A 453 27.66 4.37 12.28
N GLU A 454 26.68 4.70 11.44
CA GLU A 454 26.85 5.21 10.08
C GLU A 454 25.70 6.21 9.80
N PRO A 455 25.85 7.15 8.85
CA PRO A 455 24.81 8.12 8.58
C PRO A 455 23.58 7.45 7.94
N VAL A 456 22.46 7.44 8.68
CA VAL A 456 21.17 6.96 8.17
C VAL A 456 20.20 8.15 8.14
N PRO A 457 20.04 8.86 7.00
CA PRO A 457 19.36 10.15 6.99
C PRO A 457 17.88 10.10 7.43
N THR A 458 17.17 9.01 7.14
CA THR A 458 15.78 8.78 7.59
C THR A 458 15.69 8.64 9.11
N ALA A 459 16.64 7.91 9.70
CA ALA A 459 16.73 7.67 11.13
C ALA A 459 17.08 8.92 11.92
N ILE A 460 18.11 9.63 11.46
CA ILE A 460 18.59 10.89 12.05
C ILE A 460 17.41 11.88 12.09
N ARG A 461 16.69 12.01 10.98
CA ARG A 461 15.43 12.76 10.91
C ARG A 461 14.41 12.24 11.91
N SER A 462 14.02 10.96 11.86
CA SER A 462 13.01 10.40 12.78
C SER A 462 13.32 10.69 14.26
N ILE A 463 14.60 10.75 14.63
CA ILE A 463 15.04 11.05 16.00
C ILE A 463 15.13 12.54 16.31
N GLN A 464 15.51 13.40 15.36
CA GLN A 464 15.31 14.86 15.48
C GLN A 464 13.80 15.19 15.63
N ARG A 465 12.96 14.56 14.79
CA ARG A 465 11.50 14.65 14.75
C ARG A 465 10.86 14.24 16.10
N LYS A 466 11.28 13.10 16.68
CA LYS A 466 10.85 12.64 18.02
C LYS A 466 11.45 13.47 19.15
N GLY A 467 12.67 13.99 19.00
CA GLY A 467 13.33 14.83 20.00
C GLY A 467 12.62 16.15 20.30
N ARG A 468 11.78 16.61 19.37
CA ARG A 468 10.95 17.82 19.48
C ARG A 468 9.62 17.60 20.23
N THR A 469 9.22 16.36 20.54
CA THR A 469 7.94 16.04 21.24
C THR A 469 7.95 16.18 22.77
N GLY A 470 8.74 17.10 23.35
CA GLY A 470 8.67 17.41 24.80
C GLY A 470 9.71 16.74 25.69
N ARG A 471 10.97 16.66 25.23
CA ARG A 471 12.11 16.31 26.10
C ARG A 471 12.29 17.35 27.22
N GLN A 472 12.31 16.92 28.48
CA GLN A 472 12.83 17.75 29.59
C GLN A 472 14.33 17.59 29.83
N ALA A 473 15.00 16.65 29.14
CA ALA A 473 16.45 16.47 29.14
C ALA A 473 17.01 16.39 27.70
N GLU A 474 18.13 17.07 27.45
CA GLU A 474 18.80 17.16 26.14
C GLU A 474 19.46 15.83 25.73
N GLY A 475 18.67 14.86 25.26
CA GLY A 475 19.17 13.62 24.67
C GLY A 475 20.01 13.91 23.42
N ARG A 476 21.32 13.66 23.48
CA ARG A 476 22.26 14.04 22.41
C ARG A 476 22.20 13.08 21.23
N VAL A 477 22.47 13.59 20.03
CA VAL A 477 22.58 12.77 18.82
C VAL A 477 23.99 12.89 18.26
N ALA A 478 24.68 11.77 18.06
CA ALA A 478 25.99 11.73 17.44
C ALA A 478 25.99 10.80 16.22
N VAL A 479 26.73 11.15 15.17
CA VAL A 479 26.86 10.36 13.94
C VAL A 479 28.34 10.10 13.64
N LEU A 480 28.71 8.83 13.50
CA LEU A 480 30.05 8.42 13.07
C LEU A 480 30.10 8.38 11.53
N LEU A 481 30.96 9.22 10.96
CA LEU A 481 31.15 9.36 9.51
C LEU A 481 32.57 8.92 9.14
N ALA A 482 32.71 7.90 8.30
CA ALA A 482 34.01 7.55 7.72
C ALA A 482 34.36 8.50 6.55
N GLU A 483 35.49 9.20 6.66
CA GLU A 483 35.94 10.15 5.62
C GLU A 483 36.36 9.41 4.33
N ASP A 484 36.20 10.06 3.18
CA ASP A 484 36.43 9.48 1.83
C ASP A 484 35.63 8.17 1.57
N THR A 485 34.39 8.08 2.09
CA THR A 485 33.47 6.94 1.87
C THR A 485 32.06 7.37 1.47
N ARG A 486 31.17 6.39 1.22
CA ARG A 486 29.72 6.63 1.06
C ARG A 486 29.07 7.41 2.21
N ASP A 487 29.64 7.41 3.43
CA ASP A 487 29.09 8.16 4.57
C ASP A 487 29.05 9.67 4.29
N GLU A 488 30.04 10.22 3.58
CA GLU A 488 30.04 11.64 3.18
C GLU A 488 28.90 11.96 2.21
N ALA A 489 28.60 11.06 1.28
CA ALA A 489 27.46 11.23 0.37
C ALA A 489 26.14 11.27 1.14
N TYR A 490 25.96 10.40 2.15
CA TYR A 490 24.78 10.43 3.01
C TYR A 490 24.71 11.65 3.92
N PHE A 491 25.83 12.17 4.41
CA PHE A 491 25.89 13.46 5.11
C PHE A 491 25.37 14.61 4.24
N TRP A 492 25.90 14.75 3.01
CA TRP A 492 25.45 15.80 2.09
C TRP A 492 23.99 15.63 1.66
N ILE A 493 23.50 14.38 1.49
CA ILE A 493 22.07 14.11 1.25
C ILE A 493 21.22 14.52 2.46
N SER A 494 21.67 14.22 3.67
CA SER A 494 20.93 14.56 4.90
C SER A 494 20.80 16.07 5.08
N LYS A 495 21.88 16.82 4.83
CA LYS A 495 21.92 18.29 4.89
C LYS A 495 21.11 18.93 3.76
N ARG A 496 21.33 18.52 2.50
CA ARG A 496 20.59 19.08 1.37
C ARG A 496 19.07 18.93 1.53
N ARG A 497 18.60 17.76 1.95
CA ARG A 497 17.16 17.52 2.19
C ARG A 497 16.60 18.26 3.43
N GLU A 498 17.46 18.85 4.26
CA GLU A 498 17.10 19.63 5.46
C GLU A 498 16.88 21.07 5.00
N ASP A 499 17.86 21.59 4.25
CA ASP A 499 17.76 22.86 3.50
C ASP A 499 16.52 22.88 2.57
N GLU A 500 16.27 21.79 1.81
CA GLU A 500 15.10 21.66 0.92
C GLU A 500 13.77 21.73 1.70
N MET A 501 13.66 21.07 2.84
CA MET A 501 12.44 21.07 3.68
C MET A 501 12.18 22.45 4.31
N GLU A 502 13.22 23.19 4.71
CA GLU A 502 13.06 24.58 5.14
C GLU A 502 12.64 25.49 3.97
N GLU A 503 13.17 25.27 2.77
CA GLU A 503 12.81 26.04 1.58
C GLU A 503 11.37 25.77 1.14
N GLU A 504 10.92 24.50 1.16
CA GLU A 504 9.53 24.06 0.98
C GLU A 504 8.61 24.78 1.98
N MET A 505 8.89 24.69 3.28
CA MET A 505 8.05 25.30 4.33
C MET A 505 7.97 26.84 4.21
N ARG A 506 9.04 27.51 3.77
CA ARG A 506 9.01 28.96 3.49
C ARG A 506 8.20 29.30 2.24
N LYS A 507 8.23 28.48 1.18
CA LYS A 507 7.39 28.65 -0.02
C LYS A 507 5.92 28.41 0.30
N LEU A 508 5.63 27.31 0.99
CA LEU A 508 4.31 26.95 1.50
C LEU A 508 3.63 28.09 2.24
N LYS A 509 4.36 28.78 3.11
CA LYS A 509 3.84 29.93 3.84
C LYS A 509 3.44 31.08 2.90
N GLY A 510 4.25 31.37 1.88
CA GLY A 510 3.90 32.35 0.84
C GLY A 510 2.72 31.93 -0.03
N VAL A 511 2.61 30.65 -0.39
CA VAL A 511 1.46 30.11 -1.15
C VAL A 511 0.19 30.16 -0.29
N ALA A 512 0.27 29.86 1.01
CA ALA A 512 -0.84 30.01 1.94
C ALA A 512 -1.32 31.47 2.04
N ASP A 513 -0.38 32.42 2.17
CA ASP A 513 -0.69 33.85 2.14
C ASP A 513 -1.39 34.26 0.82
N GLU A 514 -0.92 33.75 -0.34
CA GLU A 514 -1.51 34.04 -1.67
C GLU A 514 -2.89 33.39 -1.88
N VAL A 515 -3.08 32.14 -1.43
CA VAL A 515 -4.37 31.43 -1.48
C VAL A 515 -5.41 32.09 -0.57
N GLU A 516 -5.01 32.58 0.62
CA GLU A 516 -5.89 33.35 1.49
C GLU A 516 -6.35 34.66 0.79
N GLU A 517 -5.45 35.38 0.11
CA GLU A 517 -5.80 36.60 -0.65
C GLU A 517 -6.77 36.33 -1.82
N GLU A 518 -6.57 35.27 -2.63
CA GLU A 518 -7.49 34.95 -3.75
C GLU A 518 -8.87 34.46 -3.30
N LEU A 519 -8.94 33.71 -2.20
CA LEU A 519 -10.20 33.24 -1.62
C LEU A 519 -11.01 34.39 -0.99
N ASP A 520 -10.34 35.35 -0.33
CA ASP A 520 -11.03 36.50 0.26
C ASP A 520 -11.54 37.48 -0.81
N ASP A 521 -10.82 37.67 -1.92
CA ASP A 521 -11.27 38.52 -3.04
C ASP A 521 -12.41 37.90 -3.86
N SER A 522 -12.49 36.56 -3.95
CA SER A 522 -13.64 35.88 -4.55
C SER A 522 -14.89 35.92 -3.67
N GLN A 523 -14.76 35.84 -2.33
CA GLN A 523 -15.88 36.12 -1.41
C GLN A 523 -16.34 37.59 -1.46
N ARG A 524 -15.41 38.55 -1.59
CA ARG A 524 -15.77 39.98 -1.77
C ARG A 524 -16.55 40.24 -3.05
N GLN A 525 -16.23 39.55 -4.16
CA GLN A 525 -17.01 39.65 -5.39
C GLN A 525 -18.44 39.09 -5.25
N LEU A 526 -18.64 38.03 -4.46
CA LEU A 526 -19.98 37.51 -4.14
C LEU A 526 -20.77 38.46 -3.21
N GLY A 527 -20.10 39.09 -2.24
CA GLY A 527 -20.72 40.07 -1.34
C GLY A 527 -21.23 41.35 -2.04
N ASP A 528 -20.54 41.80 -3.10
CA ASP A 528 -20.91 43.03 -3.83
C ASP A 528 -22.08 42.83 -4.82
N PHE A 529 -22.50 41.58 -5.07
CA PHE A 529 -23.68 41.27 -5.91
C PHE A 529 -25.03 41.39 -5.17
N ASP A 530 -25.07 41.26 -3.84
CA ASP A 530 -26.32 41.37 -3.05
C ASP A 530 -26.51 42.77 -2.40
N ALA A 531 -25.52 43.67 -2.56
CA ALA A 531 -25.55 45.05 -2.06
C ALA A 531 -26.08 46.09 -3.07
N GLY A 532 -26.81 45.67 -4.11
CA GLY A 532 -27.40 46.52 -5.15
C GLY A 532 -28.58 47.41 -4.71
N GLY A 533 -28.48 48.08 -3.56
CA GLY A 533 -29.62 48.58 -2.78
C GLY A 533 -29.51 50.01 -2.20
N SER A 534 -29.39 51.02 -3.07
CA SER A 534 -29.59 52.47 -2.81
C SER A 534 -28.46 53.29 -2.14
N GLY A 535 -28.29 54.57 -2.57
CA GLY A 535 -28.16 55.62 -1.54
C GLY A 535 -27.22 56.82 -1.67
N GLY A 536 -26.34 56.96 -2.67
CA GLY A 536 -25.88 58.27 -3.17
C GLY A 536 -24.84 59.15 -2.40
N SER A 537 -23.89 59.66 -3.20
CA SER A 537 -23.19 60.98 -3.13
C SER A 537 -22.15 61.31 -2.03
N GLY A 538 -20.91 61.63 -2.44
CA GLY A 538 -19.95 62.42 -1.63
C GLY A 538 -18.46 62.37 -2.07
N ASP A 539 -18.08 63.22 -3.02
CA ASP A 539 -16.73 63.71 -3.44
C ASP A 539 -15.42 63.33 -2.68
N GLY A 540 -14.31 63.14 -3.43
CA GLY A 540 -12.98 63.68 -2.98
C GLY A 540 -11.66 62.97 -3.36
N ASP A 541 -11.12 63.29 -4.56
CA ASP A 541 -9.67 63.36 -4.96
C ASP A 541 -8.57 62.38 -4.45
N GLY A 542 -7.80 61.79 -5.38
CA GLY A 542 -6.51 61.11 -5.09
C GLY A 542 -5.77 60.54 -6.32
N ASP A 543 -4.94 61.35 -6.99
CA ASP A 543 -4.19 61.02 -8.24
C ASP A 543 -2.96 60.09 -8.04
N SER A 544 -2.79 59.08 -8.91
CA SER A 544 -1.50 58.47 -9.30
C SER A 544 -1.63 57.69 -10.63
N ARG A 545 -0.58 57.70 -11.47
CA ARG A 545 -0.58 57.15 -12.84
C ARG A 545 0.47 56.07 -13.08
N SER A 546 0.12 55.05 -13.88
CA SER A 546 0.94 54.45 -14.95
C SER A 546 0.06 53.43 -15.72
N ASP A 547 -0.40 53.73 -16.93
CA ASP A 547 0.28 53.50 -18.23
C ASP A 547 0.07 52.08 -18.82
N VAL A 548 -1.04 51.88 -19.55
CA VAL A 548 -1.18 50.87 -20.64
C VAL A 548 -1.99 51.48 -21.79
N GLU A 549 -1.48 51.40 -23.03
CA GLU A 549 -2.21 51.80 -24.25
C GLU A 549 -3.10 50.66 -24.80
N PRO A 550 -4.34 50.93 -25.26
CA PRO A 550 -5.18 49.93 -25.92
C PRO A 550 -5.11 50.01 -27.46
N GLY A 551 -5.16 48.84 -28.14
CA GLY A 551 -5.23 48.73 -29.60
C GLY A 551 -6.31 47.73 -30.07
N LEU A 552 -7.34 48.23 -30.77
CA LEU A 552 -8.55 47.48 -31.19
C LEU A 552 -8.34 46.53 -32.39
N GLN A 553 -9.16 45.47 -32.44
CA GLN A 553 -10.10 45.13 -33.55
C GLN A 553 -10.89 43.85 -33.19
N THR A 554 -12.14 43.90 -32.68
CA THR A 554 -13.44 43.97 -33.41
C THR A 554 -13.54 43.22 -34.75
N PHE A 555 -14.40 42.19 -34.79
CA PHE A 555 -15.16 41.76 -35.97
C PHE A 555 -16.60 41.34 -35.57
N ASP A 556 -17.52 41.49 -36.51
CA ASP A 556 -18.98 41.61 -36.30
C ASP A 556 -19.77 40.29 -36.16
N ALA A 557 -21.01 40.43 -35.67
CA ALA A 557 -22.06 39.41 -35.64
C ALA A 557 -22.90 39.37 -36.93
N SER A 558 -23.69 38.29 -37.11
CA SER A 558 -24.87 38.30 -37.99
C SER A 558 -25.90 37.23 -37.60
N ASP A 559 -27.18 37.58 -37.68
CA ASP A 559 -28.36 36.83 -37.21
C ASP A 559 -28.71 35.54 -38.00
N GLY A 560 -29.60 34.71 -37.44
CA GLY A 560 -30.30 33.62 -38.15
C GLY A 560 -31.45 33.00 -37.32
N GLU A 561 -32.68 33.02 -37.83
CA GLU A 561 -33.93 32.59 -37.16
C GLU A 561 -34.31 31.11 -37.37
N GLY A 562 -35.27 30.61 -36.56
CA GLY A 562 -35.98 29.31 -36.73
C GLY A 562 -36.07 28.52 -35.41
N ASP A 563 -37.12 28.49 -34.60
CA ASP A 563 -38.60 28.37 -34.79
C ASP A 563 -39.12 26.91 -34.83
N GLU A 564 -40.30 26.70 -34.23
CA GLU A 564 -41.10 25.46 -34.05
C GLU A 564 -40.55 24.33 -33.13
N ALA A 565 -41.36 23.50 -32.45
CA ALA A 565 -42.59 23.69 -31.63
C ALA A 565 -43.15 22.32 -31.17
N THR A 566 -43.69 22.20 -29.93
CA THR A 566 -44.74 21.22 -29.49
C THR A 566 -44.39 19.70 -29.63
N ASP A 567 -45.09 18.66 -29.18
CA ASP A 567 -46.24 18.34 -28.29
C ASP A 567 -46.17 16.79 -28.03
N GLN A 568 -46.74 16.13 -27.01
CA GLN A 568 -47.43 16.46 -25.74
C GLN A 568 -47.43 15.17 -24.85
N LYS A 569 -47.83 15.26 -23.56
CA LYS A 569 -48.64 14.32 -22.72
C LYS A 569 -48.82 12.81 -23.06
N ALA A 570 -49.24 11.91 -22.16
CA ALA A 570 -49.34 11.80 -20.68
C ALA A 570 -50.14 10.50 -20.35
N GLU A 571 -50.36 10.24 -19.05
CA GLU A 571 -51.53 9.54 -18.45
C GLU A 571 -51.67 8.00 -18.48
N SER A 572 -51.30 7.40 -17.33
CA SER A 572 -52.22 6.71 -16.39
C SER A 572 -52.68 5.25 -16.62
N GLY A 573 -52.82 4.51 -15.50
CA GLY A 573 -53.48 3.19 -15.46
C GLY A 573 -53.43 2.47 -14.10
N ASP A 574 -54.23 2.92 -13.12
CA ASP A 574 -54.44 2.25 -11.81
C ASP A 574 -55.25 0.93 -11.91
N GLY A 575 -55.04 -0.02 -10.99
CA GLY A 575 -55.76 -1.29 -10.91
C GLY A 575 -55.40 -2.14 -9.67
N THR A 576 -56.40 -2.39 -8.80
CA THR A 576 -56.25 -2.98 -7.44
C THR A 576 -56.91 -4.36 -7.24
N ALA A 577 -56.52 -5.04 -6.14
CA ALA A 577 -57.08 -6.28 -5.55
C ALA A 577 -56.73 -7.63 -6.24
N ASP A 578 -56.65 -8.78 -5.57
CA ASP A 578 -57.31 -9.22 -4.32
C ASP A 578 -56.50 -10.30 -3.56
N ALA A 579 -56.83 -10.62 -2.29
CA ALA A 579 -56.03 -11.45 -1.37
C ALA A 579 -56.56 -12.89 -1.13
N THR A 580 -55.73 -13.85 -0.66
CA THR A 580 -56.19 -15.13 -0.04
C THR A 580 -55.20 -15.78 0.97
N GLU A 581 -55.76 -16.35 2.05
CA GLU A 581 -55.20 -17.06 3.23
C GLU A 581 -54.65 -18.51 2.93
N ILE A 582 -53.85 -19.27 3.73
CA ILE A 582 -53.25 -19.16 5.10
C ILE A 582 -52.14 -20.26 5.36
N ALA A 583 -51.34 -20.11 6.45
CA ALA A 583 -50.61 -21.12 7.28
C ALA A 583 -49.12 -21.55 7.05
N ASP A 584 -48.28 -21.18 8.02
CA ASP A 584 -47.35 -21.96 8.89
C ASP A 584 -46.24 -22.85 8.25
N ASP A 585 -44.97 -22.92 8.73
CA ASP A 585 -44.34 -22.54 10.03
C ASP A 585 -42.80 -22.34 9.91
N GLU A 586 -42.20 -21.61 10.88
CA GLU A 586 -40.78 -21.59 11.36
C GLU A 586 -39.55 -21.49 10.39
N GLU A 587 -38.89 -20.32 10.30
CA GLU A 587 -37.49 -20.06 10.77
C GLU A 587 -37.02 -18.60 10.53
N GLY A 588 -36.12 -18.09 11.40
CA GLY A 588 -35.20 -16.95 11.18
C GLY A 588 -35.70 -15.60 10.61
N VAL A 589 -36.13 -14.66 11.48
CA VAL A 589 -36.36 -13.26 11.06
C VAL A 589 -35.03 -12.48 11.05
N VAL A 590 -34.52 -12.19 9.86
CA VAL A 590 -33.66 -11.02 9.58
C VAL A 590 -34.57 -9.90 9.07
N ALA A 591 -34.33 -8.66 9.50
CA ALA A 591 -35.15 -7.53 9.07
C ALA A 591 -34.72 -7.06 7.67
N THR A 592 -35.50 -7.42 6.64
CA THR A 592 -35.39 -6.82 5.31
C THR A 592 -36.17 -5.51 5.29
N ALA A 593 -35.52 -4.43 4.84
CA ALA A 593 -36.21 -3.23 4.39
C ALA A 593 -37.02 -3.54 3.13
N GLU A 594 -38.03 -2.71 2.83
CA GLU A 594 -38.76 -2.79 1.56
C GLU A 594 -37.85 -2.27 0.42
N PRO A 595 -37.73 -2.97 -0.72
CA PRO A 595 -36.90 -2.52 -1.83
C PRO A 595 -37.68 -1.51 -2.69
N ASP A 596 -37.15 -0.30 -2.80
CA ASP A 596 -37.57 0.74 -3.76
C ASP A 596 -36.31 1.42 -4.32
N ASP A 597 -35.49 0.65 -5.03
CA ASP A 597 -34.75 1.02 -6.24
C ASP A 597 -34.09 -0.27 -6.80
N GLU A 598 -34.06 -0.45 -8.12
CA GLU A 598 -33.49 -1.64 -8.78
C GLU A 598 -31.95 -1.54 -8.82
N THR A 599 -31.28 -1.90 -7.71
CA THR A 599 -29.81 -1.91 -7.63
C THR A 599 -29.20 -3.21 -8.17
N VAL A 600 -28.08 -3.08 -8.89
CA VAL A 600 -27.35 -4.19 -9.50
C VAL A 600 -26.19 -4.61 -8.58
N GLU A 601 -26.21 -5.83 -8.07
CA GLU A 601 -25.18 -6.34 -7.17
C GLU A 601 -23.98 -6.90 -7.95
N ILE A 602 -22.74 -6.54 -7.58
CA ILE A 602 -21.51 -7.16 -8.09
C ILE A 602 -20.68 -7.65 -6.92
N VAL A 603 -20.38 -8.96 -6.87
CA VAL A 603 -19.46 -9.49 -5.87
C VAL A 603 -18.06 -9.58 -6.46
N ALA A 604 -17.10 -8.89 -5.85
CA ALA A 604 -15.68 -8.95 -6.22
C ALA A 604 -14.86 -9.71 -5.16
N ASP A 605 -13.80 -10.39 -5.60
CA ASP A 605 -12.85 -11.02 -4.68
C ASP A 605 -12.00 -9.97 -3.96
N GLN A 606 -11.77 -10.16 -2.66
CA GLN A 606 -10.89 -9.31 -1.84
C GLN A 606 -9.43 -9.23 -2.33
N ARG A 607 -8.99 -10.06 -3.29
CA ARG A 607 -7.69 -9.97 -3.95
C ARG A 607 -7.67 -8.97 -5.12
N GLU A 608 -8.81 -8.64 -5.72
CA GLU A 608 -8.93 -7.60 -6.75
C GLU A 608 -9.10 -6.19 -6.15
N LEU A 609 -9.05 -6.04 -4.82
CA LEU A 609 -9.05 -4.75 -4.12
C LEU A 609 -7.89 -3.82 -4.51
N ASP A 610 -6.79 -4.36 -5.02
CA ASP A 610 -5.67 -3.59 -5.56
C ASP A 610 -5.94 -3.05 -6.98
N SER A 611 -7.11 -3.33 -7.59
CA SER A 611 -7.53 -2.81 -8.92
C SER A 611 -8.47 -1.61 -8.79
N THR A 612 -8.40 -0.69 -9.75
CA THR A 612 -9.26 0.51 -9.78
C THR A 612 -10.73 0.16 -10.01
N ILE A 613 -10.98 -0.98 -10.68
CA ILE A 613 -12.30 -1.51 -11.04
C ILE A 613 -13.26 -1.59 -9.85
N ALA A 614 -12.81 -2.14 -8.71
CA ALA A 614 -13.69 -2.32 -7.55
C ALA A 614 -14.06 -0.97 -6.89
N ARG A 615 -13.15 0.01 -6.95
CA ARG A 615 -13.40 1.37 -6.46
C ARG A 615 -14.42 2.08 -7.36
N ASP A 616 -14.17 2.07 -8.67
CA ASP A 616 -15.05 2.69 -9.67
C ASP A 616 -16.46 2.08 -9.67
N LEU A 617 -16.59 0.75 -9.60
CA LEU A 617 -17.92 0.11 -9.47
C LEU A 617 -18.66 0.52 -8.18
N SER A 618 -17.95 0.89 -7.11
CA SER A 618 -18.56 1.32 -5.85
C SER A 618 -18.95 2.81 -5.79
N THR A 619 -18.51 3.64 -6.75
CA THR A 619 -18.92 5.06 -6.86
C THR A 619 -20.07 5.27 -7.84
N ARG A 620 -20.39 4.29 -8.69
CA ARG A 620 -21.47 4.36 -9.70
C ARG A 620 -22.86 4.29 -9.06
N GLU A 621 -23.74 5.23 -9.41
CA GLU A 621 -25.15 5.20 -9.00
C GLU A 621 -25.85 3.92 -9.50
N GLY A 622 -26.53 3.21 -8.60
CA GLY A 622 -27.29 2.00 -8.92
C GLY A 622 -26.53 0.67 -8.82
N ILE A 623 -25.22 0.68 -8.52
CA ILE A 623 -24.44 -0.55 -8.30
C ILE A 623 -24.19 -0.76 -6.80
N GLU A 624 -24.41 -1.99 -6.31
CA GLU A 624 -23.99 -2.43 -4.98
C GLU A 624 -22.79 -3.37 -5.10
N THR A 625 -21.61 -2.94 -4.64
CA THR A 625 -20.39 -3.75 -4.69
C THR A 625 -20.16 -4.48 -3.37
N ARG A 626 -20.13 -5.82 -3.40
CA ARG A 626 -19.88 -6.67 -2.22
C ARG A 626 -18.52 -7.35 -2.29
N LEU A 627 -17.75 -7.25 -1.20
CA LEU A 627 -16.38 -7.82 -1.12
C LEU A 627 -16.30 -9.10 -0.28
N GLU A 628 -16.03 -10.22 -0.95
CA GLU A 628 -15.87 -11.54 -0.31
C GLU A 628 -14.57 -12.25 -0.71
N THR A 629 -14.18 -13.27 0.03
CA THR A 629 -13.12 -14.20 -0.43
C THR A 629 -13.78 -15.28 -1.29
N LEU A 630 -13.74 -15.11 -2.60
CA LEU A 630 -14.30 -16.07 -3.55
C LEU A 630 -13.42 -17.31 -3.64
N SER A 631 -14.04 -18.48 -3.67
CA SER A 631 -13.30 -19.73 -3.89
C SER A 631 -12.80 -19.89 -5.33
N VAL A 632 -13.45 -19.21 -6.28
CA VAL A 632 -13.30 -19.39 -7.74
C VAL A 632 -13.76 -18.13 -8.46
N GLY A 633 -12.94 -17.62 -9.38
CA GLY A 633 -13.18 -16.38 -10.12
C GLY A 633 -12.86 -15.14 -9.31
N ASP A 634 -12.83 -14.01 -10.03
CA ASP A 634 -12.46 -12.69 -9.53
C ASP A 634 -13.71 -11.82 -9.31
N TYR A 635 -14.76 -12.01 -10.12
CA TYR A 635 -16.07 -11.37 -9.95
C TYR A 635 -17.23 -12.36 -10.17
N VAL A 636 -18.34 -12.19 -9.43
CA VAL A 636 -19.59 -12.94 -9.62
C VAL A 636 -20.72 -11.95 -9.90
N LEU A 637 -21.43 -12.16 -11.01
CA LEU A 637 -22.43 -11.22 -11.54
C LEU A 637 -23.86 -11.79 -11.53
N SER A 638 -24.00 -13.11 -11.29
CA SER A 638 -25.27 -13.82 -11.07
C SER A 638 -25.02 -15.24 -10.53
N ASP A 639 -26.08 -15.95 -10.15
CA ASP A 639 -26.09 -17.39 -9.79
C ASP A 639 -25.34 -18.32 -10.77
N ARG A 640 -25.13 -17.87 -12.01
CA ARG A 640 -24.54 -18.64 -13.11
C ARG A 640 -23.35 -17.96 -13.79
N VAL A 641 -23.10 -16.66 -13.60
CA VAL A 641 -22.01 -15.91 -14.24
C VAL A 641 -20.90 -15.60 -13.25
N VAL A 642 -19.71 -16.12 -13.56
CA VAL A 642 -18.45 -15.79 -12.89
C VAL A 642 -17.46 -15.29 -13.93
N VAL A 643 -16.64 -14.32 -13.55
CA VAL A 643 -15.60 -13.71 -14.38
C VAL A 643 -14.23 -14.02 -13.80
N GLU A 644 -13.32 -14.44 -14.67
CA GLU A 644 -11.88 -14.45 -14.41
C GLU A 644 -11.24 -13.33 -15.25
N ARG A 645 -10.57 -12.39 -14.59
CA ARG A 645 -9.88 -11.26 -15.23
C ARG A 645 -8.42 -11.64 -15.47
N LYS A 646 -7.88 -11.25 -16.62
CA LYS A 646 -6.45 -11.44 -16.90
C LYS A 646 -5.89 -10.34 -17.78
N SER A 647 -4.81 -9.71 -17.34
CA SER A 647 -4.04 -8.83 -18.21
C SER A 647 -3.51 -9.62 -19.40
N VAL A 648 -3.39 -8.98 -20.57
CA VAL A 648 -2.77 -9.56 -21.76
C VAL A 648 -1.33 -10.04 -21.46
N ALA A 649 -0.59 -9.31 -20.61
CA ALA A 649 0.76 -9.71 -20.21
C ALA A 649 0.77 -11.04 -19.45
N ASP A 650 -0.04 -11.17 -18.39
CA ASP A 650 -0.10 -12.42 -17.60
C ASP A 650 -0.65 -13.58 -18.43
N PHE A 651 -1.63 -13.33 -19.30
CA PHE A 651 -2.13 -14.35 -20.22
C PHE A 651 -1.02 -14.87 -21.12
N LEU A 652 -0.19 -13.99 -21.69
CA LEU A 652 0.94 -14.38 -22.53
C LEU A 652 2.04 -15.11 -21.75
N ASP A 653 2.29 -14.71 -20.50
CA ASP A 653 3.22 -15.40 -19.60
C ASP A 653 2.74 -16.81 -19.22
N THR A 654 1.43 -17.06 -19.11
CA THR A 654 0.92 -18.45 -18.94
C THR A 654 1.23 -19.37 -20.14
N LEU A 655 1.57 -18.80 -21.30
CA LEU A 655 1.94 -19.55 -22.51
C LEU A 655 3.45 -19.78 -22.66
N THR A 656 4.29 -18.99 -21.97
CA THR A 656 5.77 -19.06 -22.01
C THR A 656 6.37 -19.68 -20.75
N GLY A 657 5.70 -19.50 -19.61
CA GLY A 657 6.13 -19.91 -18.28
C GLY A 657 5.82 -21.37 -17.90
N GLY A 658 6.13 -21.69 -16.65
CA GLY A 658 5.79 -22.98 -16.03
C GLY A 658 4.39 -23.00 -15.39
N ASP A 659 3.85 -21.83 -15.06
CA ASP A 659 2.53 -21.69 -14.44
C ASP A 659 1.43 -21.74 -15.50
N ARG A 660 0.60 -22.78 -15.39
CA ARG A 660 -0.62 -22.97 -16.19
C ARG A 660 -1.89 -22.66 -15.40
N SER A 661 -1.73 -21.89 -14.32
CA SER A 661 -2.77 -21.59 -13.33
C SER A 661 -4.08 -21.13 -13.96
N MET A 662 -4.04 -20.25 -14.96
CA MET A 662 -5.24 -19.74 -15.65
C MET A 662 -6.15 -20.86 -16.21
N PHE A 663 -5.61 -21.94 -16.76
CA PHE A 663 -6.43 -23.07 -17.24
C PHE A 663 -7.00 -23.94 -16.10
N GLU A 664 -6.37 -23.91 -14.93
CA GLU A 664 -6.88 -24.56 -13.72
C GLU A 664 -7.97 -23.70 -13.08
N GLN A 665 -7.76 -22.38 -12.97
CA GLN A 665 -8.71 -21.38 -12.48
C GLN A 665 -10.02 -21.38 -13.30
N VAL A 666 -9.92 -21.21 -14.62
CA VAL A 666 -11.09 -21.34 -15.53
C VAL A 666 -11.67 -22.76 -15.49
N GLY A 667 -10.81 -23.77 -15.32
CA GLY A 667 -11.22 -25.15 -15.09
C GLY A 667 -12.09 -25.33 -13.85
N ASP A 668 -11.83 -24.61 -12.77
CA ASP A 668 -12.65 -24.58 -11.56
C ASP A 668 -13.89 -23.68 -11.71
N ALA A 669 -13.80 -22.57 -12.45
CA ALA A 669 -14.95 -21.73 -12.80
C ALA A 669 -16.03 -22.53 -13.53
N THR A 670 -15.65 -23.35 -14.51
CA THR A 670 -16.60 -24.23 -15.26
C THR A 670 -17.29 -25.31 -14.41
N ARG A 671 -16.72 -25.65 -13.25
CA ARG A 671 -17.27 -26.66 -12.31
C ARG A 671 -18.36 -26.08 -11.41
N HIS A 672 -18.19 -24.83 -10.99
CA HIS A 672 -19.09 -24.16 -10.05
C HIS A 672 -20.18 -23.34 -10.77
N TYR A 673 -19.84 -22.70 -11.88
CA TYR A 673 -20.75 -21.81 -12.61
C TYR A 673 -21.14 -22.36 -13.99
N ALA A 674 -22.33 -22.00 -14.46
CA ALA A 674 -22.82 -22.44 -15.77
C ALA A 674 -22.27 -21.59 -16.93
N ARG A 675 -21.91 -20.33 -16.68
CA ARG A 675 -21.36 -19.36 -17.64
C ARG A 675 -20.07 -18.70 -17.11
N PRO A 676 -18.92 -19.39 -17.17
CA PRO A 676 -17.64 -18.73 -16.91
C PRO A 676 -17.29 -17.78 -18.06
N VAL A 677 -16.85 -16.58 -17.70
CA VAL A 677 -16.37 -15.53 -18.58
C VAL A 677 -14.88 -15.30 -18.28
N VAL A 678 -14.08 -15.09 -19.32
CA VAL A 678 -12.68 -14.67 -19.20
C VAL A 678 -12.56 -13.31 -19.86
N ILE A 679 -12.19 -12.28 -19.11
CA ILE A 679 -11.86 -10.95 -19.65
C ILE A 679 -10.35 -10.89 -19.85
N LEU A 680 -9.92 -10.61 -21.09
CA LEU A 680 -8.53 -10.33 -21.41
C LEU A 680 -8.35 -8.82 -21.61
N GLU A 681 -7.78 -8.17 -20.61
CA GLU A 681 -7.62 -6.72 -20.53
C GLU A 681 -6.28 -6.27 -21.11
N GLY A 682 -6.30 -5.20 -21.92
CA GLY A 682 -5.12 -4.58 -22.49
C GLY A 682 -4.92 -4.83 -23.99
N GLU A 683 -4.12 -3.97 -24.60
CA GLU A 683 -3.76 -4.06 -26.02
C GLU A 683 -2.69 -5.14 -26.32
N GLY A 684 -2.34 -5.30 -27.61
CA GLY A 684 -1.08 -5.93 -27.99
C GLY A 684 -1.01 -7.47 -27.97
N LEU A 685 -2.11 -8.21 -27.74
CA LEU A 685 -2.08 -9.69 -27.59
C LEU A 685 -1.31 -10.47 -28.67
N TYR A 686 -1.23 -9.97 -29.90
CA TYR A 686 -0.50 -10.63 -31.01
C TYR A 686 0.85 -9.96 -31.37
N GLU A 687 1.30 -8.99 -30.59
CA GLU A 687 2.50 -8.19 -30.86
C GLU A 687 3.74 -8.73 -30.16
N GLU A 688 3.55 -9.51 -29.10
CA GLU A 688 4.62 -10.20 -28.40
C GLU A 688 5.37 -11.21 -29.29
N ARG A 689 6.70 -11.08 -29.31
CA ARG A 689 7.56 -11.83 -30.25
C ARG A 689 7.92 -13.22 -29.76
N ASN A 690 7.92 -13.41 -28.44
CA ASN A 690 8.26 -14.67 -27.82
C ASN A 690 7.10 -15.67 -27.79
N VAL A 691 5.87 -15.23 -28.10
CA VAL A 691 4.70 -16.10 -28.19
C VAL A 691 4.28 -16.29 -29.65
N HIS A 692 4.41 -17.53 -30.15
CA HIS A 692 3.99 -17.81 -31.53
C HIS A 692 2.46 -17.62 -31.68
N PRO A 693 1.92 -16.89 -32.69
CA PRO A 693 0.50 -16.55 -32.78
C PRO A 693 -0.48 -17.73 -32.76
N ASN A 694 -0.05 -18.93 -33.17
CA ASN A 694 -0.88 -20.15 -33.07
C ASN A 694 -0.97 -20.71 -31.63
N ALA A 695 -0.04 -20.37 -30.72
CA ALA A 695 -0.16 -20.71 -29.30
C ALA A 695 -1.27 -19.89 -28.66
N ILE A 696 -1.28 -18.56 -28.88
CA ILE A 696 -2.36 -17.65 -28.46
C ILE A 696 -3.71 -18.13 -29.02
N ARG A 697 -3.80 -18.40 -30.33
CA ARG A 697 -5.03 -18.95 -30.93
C ARG A 697 -5.43 -20.30 -30.33
N GLY A 698 -4.46 -21.16 -30.00
CA GLY A 698 -4.70 -22.45 -29.34
C GLY A 698 -5.29 -22.27 -27.95
N ALA A 699 -4.72 -21.37 -27.14
CA ALA A 699 -5.21 -21.03 -25.81
C ALA A 699 -6.63 -20.44 -25.84
N LEU A 700 -6.87 -19.41 -26.66
CA LEU A 700 -8.19 -18.82 -26.86
C LEU A 700 -9.22 -19.85 -27.36
N SER A 701 -8.82 -20.74 -28.28
CA SER A 701 -9.69 -21.81 -28.76
C SER A 701 -9.99 -22.84 -27.66
N SER A 702 -9.02 -23.14 -26.79
CA SER A 702 -9.21 -24.09 -25.69
C SER A 702 -10.17 -23.52 -24.65
N LEU A 703 -10.01 -22.25 -24.25
CA LEU A 703 -10.95 -21.56 -23.37
C LEU A 703 -12.38 -21.58 -23.94
N ALA A 704 -12.54 -21.22 -25.21
CA ALA A 704 -13.85 -21.16 -25.85
C ALA A 704 -14.49 -22.52 -26.17
N VAL A 705 -13.70 -23.57 -26.46
CA VAL A 705 -14.20 -24.85 -26.99
C VAL A 705 -14.06 -26.02 -26.01
N ASP A 706 -12.92 -26.13 -25.31
CA ASP A 706 -12.66 -27.23 -24.38
C ASP A 706 -13.25 -26.93 -22.99
N PHE A 707 -13.10 -25.68 -22.51
CA PHE A 707 -13.68 -25.21 -21.25
C PHE A 707 -15.10 -24.63 -21.43
N GLY A 708 -15.44 -24.13 -22.62
CA GLY A 708 -16.74 -23.53 -22.90
C GLY A 708 -16.94 -22.15 -22.24
N ALA A 709 -15.84 -21.46 -21.90
CA ALA A 709 -15.88 -20.11 -21.35
C ALA A 709 -16.07 -19.06 -22.45
N SER A 710 -16.82 -18.01 -22.15
CA SER A 710 -16.92 -16.83 -23.01
C SER A 710 -15.64 -16.01 -22.86
N VAL A 711 -14.91 -15.75 -23.95
CA VAL A 711 -13.70 -14.91 -23.89
C VAL A 711 -14.01 -13.54 -24.46
N LEU A 712 -13.95 -12.52 -23.60
CA LEU A 712 -14.16 -11.10 -23.91
C LEU A 712 -12.82 -10.36 -23.81
N ARG A 713 -12.79 -9.12 -24.28
CA ARG A 713 -11.63 -8.23 -24.16
C ARG A 713 -12.07 -6.82 -23.85
N THR A 714 -11.19 -6.12 -23.17
CA THR A 714 -11.31 -4.73 -22.75
C THR A 714 -9.98 -4.01 -22.99
N GLU A 715 -10.01 -2.70 -23.19
CA GLU A 715 -8.82 -1.90 -23.46
C GLU A 715 -8.04 -1.57 -22.18
N ASP A 716 -8.74 -1.31 -21.07
CA ASP A 716 -8.20 -0.94 -19.75
C ASP A 716 -9.16 -1.34 -18.60
N GLU A 717 -8.89 -0.84 -17.38
CA GLU A 717 -9.67 -1.13 -16.17
C GLU A 717 -11.08 -0.50 -16.23
N ASP A 718 -11.22 0.71 -16.79
CA ASP A 718 -12.49 1.44 -16.91
C ASP A 718 -13.46 0.72 -17.88
N ASP A 719 -12.97 0.32 -19.07
CA ASP A 719 -13.72 -0.51 -20.03
C ASP A 719 -14.05 -1.91 -19.43
N THR A 720 -13.28 -2.36 -18.44
CA THR A 720 -13.59 -3.58 -17.67
C THR A 720 -14.72 -3.36 -16.66
N ALA A 721 -14.73 -2.25 -15.92
CA ALA A 721 -15.84 -1.88 -15.05
C ALA A 721 -17.15 -1.72 -15.83
N ASP A 722 -17.13 -0.97 -16.94
CA ASP A 722 -18.26 -0.82 -17.87
C ASP A 722 -18.80 -2.18 -18.35
N LEU A 723 -17.91 -3.11 -18.72
CA LEU A 723 -18.30 -4.43 -19.19
C LEU A 723 -18.90 -5.29 -18.08
N LEU A 724 -18.40 -5.20 -16.85
CA LEU A 724 -18.93 -5.91 -15.69
C LEU A 724 -20.35 -5.44 -15.35
N GLU A 725 -20.57 -4.12 -15.27
CA GLU A 725 -21.89 -3.50 -15.07
C GLU A 725 -22.89 -3.98 -16.14
N VAL A 726 -22.54 -3.86 -17.42
CA VAL A 726 -23.41 -4.25 -18.54
C VAL A 726 -23.77 -5.75 -18.55
N ILE A 727 -22.90 -6.61 -17.99
CA ILE A 727 -23.22 -8.04 -17.83
C ILE A 727 -24.10 -8.27 -16.59
N ALA A 728 -23.80 -7.63 -15.47
CA ALA A 728 -24.56 -7.76 -14.23
C ALA A 728 -26.01 -7.27 -14.39
N ALA A 729 -26.21 -6.04 -14.86
CA ALA A 729 -27.54 -5.46 -15.12
C ALA A 729 -28.37 -6.35 -16.07
N ARG A 730 -27.74 -6.91 -17.11
CA ARG A 730 -28.41 -7.83 -18.03
C ARG A 730 -28.81 -9.17 -17.43
N GLU A 731 -28.06 -9.69 -16.48
CA GLU A 731 -28.44 -10.93 -15.80
C GLU A 731 -29.55 -10.63 -14.77
N GLN A 732 -29.42 -9.55 -14.00
CA GLN A 732 -30.27 -9.25 -12.85
C GLN A 732 -31.59 -8.58 -13.26
N GLU A 733 -31.55 -7.40 -13.90
CA GLU A 733 -32.74 -6.64 -14.30
C GLU A 733 -33.51 -7.34 -15.44
N ALA A 734 -32.79 -7.79 -16.47
CA ALA A 734 -33.40 -8.26 -17.72
C ALA A 734 -33.70 -9.76 -17.77
N ASP A 735 -32.97 -10.58 -17.01
CA ASP A 735 -33.10 -12.04 -16.94
C ASP A 735 -33.61 -12.54 -15.57
N ASP A 736 -33.90 -11.62 -14.61
CA ASP A 736 -34.49 -11.85 -13.28
C ASP A 736 -33.66 -12.88 -12.46
N ARG A 737 -32.39 -12.52 -12.18
CA ARG A 737 -31.37 -13.36 -11.54
C ARG A 737 -30.87 -12.76 -10.24
N GLU A 738 -30.70 -13.59 -9.22
CA GLU A 738 -29.99 -13.24 -7.99
C GLU A 738 -28.48 -13.49 -8.14
N VAL A 739 -27.66 -12.84 -7.30
CA VAL A 739 -26.21 -13.08 -7.23
C VAL A 739 -25.89 -14.12 -6.14
N SER A 740 -25.13 -15.16 -6.50
CA SER A 740 -24.70 -16.19 -5.55
C SER A 740 -23.25 -16.57 -5.76
N VAL A 741 -22.42 -16.34 -4.73
CA VAL A 741 -21.02 -16.82 -4.65
C VAL A 741 -20.89 -18.34 -4.59
N HIS A 742 -22.02 -19.06 -4.44
CA HIS A 742 -22.13 -20.51 -4.55
C HIS A 742 -22.88 -20.85 -5.85
N GLY A 743 -22.17 -20.79 -6.98
CA GLY A 743 -22.75 -20.98 -8.30
C GLY A 743 -23.53 -22.29 -8.50
N GLU A 744 -24.62 -22.22 -9.27
CA GLU A 744 -25.43 -23.39 -9.56
C GLU A 744 -24.83 -24.28 -10.66
N LYS A 745 -24.16 -25.35 -10.25
CA LYS A 745 -24.04 -26.57 -11.06
C LYS A 745 -24.21 -27.83 -10.22
N ALA A 746 -25.46 -28.30 -10.17
CA ALA A 746 -25.81 -29.54 -9.49
C ALA A 746 -24.93 -30.72 -9.96
N SER A 747 -24.55 -31.58 -9.01
CA SER A 747 -23.91 -32.86 -9.30
C SER A 747 -24.70 -33.64 -10.36
N LYS A 748 -24.01 -34.27 -11.33
CA LYS A 748 -24.61 -35.13 -12.38
C LYS A 748 -25.85 -35.84 -11.86
N THR A 749 -26.98 -35.73 -12.55
CA THR A 749 -28.21 -36.40 -12.14
C THR A 749 -28.01 -37.91 -12.04
N LEU A 750 -28.82 -38.62 -11.25
CA LEU A 750 -28.69 -40.07 -11.10
C LEU A 750 -28.72 -40.80 -12.45
N ALA A 751 -29.51 -40.32 -13.41
CA ALA A 751 -29.54 -40.85 -14.77
C ALA A 751 -28.20 -40.67 -15.51
N GLU A 752 -27.61 -39.47 -15.47
CA GLU A 752 -26.31 -39.19 -16.10
C GLU A 752 -25.16 -39.95 -15.41
N GLN A 753 -25.24 -40.17 -14.10
CA GLN A 753 -24.29 -41.04 -13.38
C GLN A 753 -24.43 -42.50 -13.85
N GLN A 754 -25.66 -43.00 -14.01
CA GLN A 754 -25.92 -44.36 -14.49
C GLN A 754 -25.44 -44.55 -15.94
N GLU A 755 -25.76 -43.61 -16.84
CA GLU A 755 -25.24 -43.59 -18.21
C GLU A 755 -23.71 -43.57 -18.23
N TYR A 756 -23.08 -42.72 -17.41
CA TYR A 756 -21.63 -42.62 -17.32
C TYR A 756 -20.99 -43.95 -16.89
N VAL A 757 -21.51 -44.60 -15.84
CA VAL A 757 -21.00 -45.90 -15.37
C VAL A 757 -21.10 -46.97 -16.44
N VAL A 758 -22.23 -47.07 -17.17
CA VAL A 758 -22.37 -48.05 -18.26
C VAL A 758 -21.47 -47.73 -19.45
N SER A 759 -21.34 -46.45 -19.83
CA SER A 759 -20.45 -46.01 -20.92
C SER A 759 -18.95 -46.09 -20.60
N SER A 760 -18.57 -46.38 -19.35
CA SER A 760 -17.17 -46.57 -18.95
C SER A 760 -16.56 -47.89 -19.45
N ILE A 761 -17.39 -48.85 -19.84
CA ILE A 761 -16.95 -50.09 -20.49
C ILE A 761 -16.58 -49.78 -21.94
N ALA A 762 -15.40 -50.24 -22.37
CA ALA A 762 -14.92 -50.05 -23.73
C ALA A 762 -15.95 -50.55 -24.77
N ASP A 763 -16.03 -49.84 -25.90
CA ASP A 763 -16.96 -50.08 -27.00
C ASP A 763 -18.45 -49.82 -26.69
N ILE A 764 -18.78 -49.15 -25.57
CA ILE A 764 -20.13 -48.64 -25.25
C ILE A 764 -20.19 -47.11 -25.35
N GLY A 765 -20.86 -46.59 -26.38
CA GLY A 765 -21.17 -45.16 -26.49
C GLY A 765 -22.41 -44.73 -25.67
N PRO A 766 -22.63 -43.43 -25.44
CA PRO A 766 -23.76 -42.93 -24.64
C PRO A 766 -25.13 -43.39 -25.14
N VAL A 767 -25.32 -43.53 -26.46
CA VAL A 767 -26.55 -44.04 -27.06
C VAL A 767 -26.80 -45.50 -26.68
N THR A 768 -25.76 -46.34 -26.72
CA THR A 768 -25.86 -47.76 -26.31
C THR A 768 -26.05 -47.90 -24.80
N ALA A 769 -25.40 -47.04 -24.00
CA ALA A 769 -25.59 -46.99 -22.56
C ALA A 769 -27.05 -46.66 -22.19
N ARG A 770 -27.67 -45.70 -22.89
CA ARG A 770 -29.11 -45.41 -22.77
C ARG A 770 -29.96 -46.60 -23.17
N SER A 771 -29.76 -47.20 -24.35
CA SER A 771 -30.54 -48.38 -24.78
C SER A 771 -30.49 -49.53 -23.76
N LEU A 772 -29.32 -49.78 -23.17
CA LEU A 772 -29.13 -50.79 -22.12
C LEU A 772 -29.88 -50.44 -20.83
N LEU A 773 -29.81 -49.18 -20.37
CA LEU A 773 -30.51 -48.72 -19.17
C LEU A 773 -32.02 -48.59 -19.37
N GLU A 774 -32.46 -48.27 -20.59
CA GLU A 774 -33.88 -48.25 -20.96
C GLU A 774 -34.48 -49.65 -20.96
N GLU A 775 -33.77 -50.69 -21.40
CA GLU A 775 -34.26 -52.07 -21.34
C GLU A 775 -34.18 -52.64 -19.91
N PHE A 776 -32.96 -52.65 -19.33
CA PHE A 776 -32.69 -53.33 -18.05
C PHE A 776 -33.00 -52.50 -16.80
N LYS A 777 -33.36 -51.22 -16.94
CA LYS A 777 -33.79 -50.27 -15.89
C LYS A 777 -32.75 -49.86 -14.83
N THR A 778 -31.71 -50.65 -14.57
CA THR A 778 -30.65 -50.30 -13.61
C THR A 778 -29.27 -50.74 -14.09
N VAL A 779 -28.22 -50.06 -13.60
CA VAL A 779 -26.82 -50.45 -13.87
C VAL A 779 -26.56 -51.88 -13.39
N GLU A 780 -27.04 -52.26 -12.21
CA GLU A 780 -26.89 -53.63 -11.67
C GLU A 780 -27.48 -54.69 -12.62
N ALA A 781 -28.66 -54.42 -13.19
CA ALA A 781 -29.30 -55.32 -14.15
C ALA A 781 -28.50 -55.42 -15.47
N VAL A 782 -27.96 -54.32 -15.99
CA VAL A 782 -27.05 -54.34 -17.16
C VAL A 782 -25.81 -55.19 -16.88
N MET A 783 -25.16 -55.02 -15.72
CA MET A 783 -23.94 -55.74 -15.35
C MET A 783 -24.19 -57.25 -15.08
N THR A 784 -25.39 -57.60 -14.59
CA THR A 784 -25.77 -58.99 -14.26
C THR A 784 -26.52 -59.74 -15.37
N ALA A 785 -26.91 -59.05 -16.44
CA ALA A 785 -27.54 -59.65 -17.62
C ALA A 785 -26.66 -60.75 -18.27
N ARG A 786 -27.31 -61.72 -18.91
CA ARG A 786 -26.62 -62.76 -19.69
C ARG A 786 -26.28 -62.21 -21.07
N GLU A 787 -25.29 -62.81 -21.69
CA GLU A 787 -24.83 -62.46 -23.04
C GLU A 787 -25.96 -62.55 -24.07
N ASP A 788 -26.77 -63.61 -24.02
CA ASP A 788 -27.96 -63.78 -24.86
C ASP A 788 -28.97 -62.62 -24.67
N ASP A 789 -29.20 -62.18 -23.43
CA ASP A 789 -30.16 -61.11 -23.10
C ASP A 789 -29.63 -59.73 -23.57
N LEU A 790 -28.32 -59.49 -23.45
CA LEU A 790 -27.66 -58.26 -23.92
C LEU A 790 -27.76 -58.10 -25.45
N LEU A 791 -27.72 -59.20 -26.20
CA LEU A 791 -27.84 -59.22 -27.66
C LEU A 791 -29.23 -58.88 -28.19
N GLU A 792 -30.27 -58.91 -27.34
CA GLU A 792 -31.61 -58.47 -27.73
C GLU A 792 -31.75 -56.92 -27.73
N VAL A 793 -30.80 -56.19 -27.11
CA VAL A 793 -30.81 -54.72 -27.04
C VAL A 793 -30.31 -54.08 -28.34
N GLN A 794 -31.09 -53.15 -28.87
CA GLN A 794 -30.77 -52.44 -30.10
C GLN A 794 -29.46 -51.65 -29.99
N GLY A 795 -28.47 -52.03 -30.80
CA GLY A 795 -27.15 -51.39 -30.85
C GLY A 795 -26.06 -52.16 -30.09
N VAL A 796 -26.39 -53.28 -29.45
CA VAL A 796 -25.42 -54.21 -28.85
C VAL A 796 -25.15 -55.35 -29.84
N GLY A 797 -23.87 -55.67 -30.08
CA GLY A 797 -23.45 -56.81 -30.89
C GLY A 797 -22.60 -57.79 -30.07
N GLU A 798 -22.26 -58.94 -30.66
CA GLU A 798 -21.47 -60.03 -30.02
C GLU A 798 -20.23 -59.50 -29.28
N VAL A 799 -19.45 -58.63 -29.94
CA VAL A 799 -18.24 -58.01 -29.34
C VAL A 799 -18.56 -57.16 -28.12
N THR A 800 -19.64 -56.37 -28.14
CA THR A 800 -20.04 -55.50 -27.03
C THR A 800 -20.60 -56.32 -25.86
N ALA A 801 -21.40 -57.36 -26.15
CA ALA A 801 -21.95 -58.25 -25.14
C ALA A 801 -20.84 -59.07 -24.44
N GLU A 802 -19.91 -59.65 -25.23
CA GLU A 802 -18.73 -60.36 -24.72
C GLU A 802 -17.89 -59.42 -23.84
N ARG A 803 -17.66 -58.17 -24.26
CA ARG A 803 -16.86 -57.18 -23.51
C ARG A 803 -17.49 -56.77 -22.18
N ILE A 804 -18.81 -56.61 -22.11
CA ILE A 804 -19.54 -56.39 -20.85
C ILE A 804 -19.34 -57.60 -19.92
N ARG A 805 -19.52 -58.82 -20.45
CA ARG A 805 -19.37 -60.06 -19.67
C ARG A 805 -17.93 -60.26 -19.18
N GLU A 806 -16.93 -59.91 -19.98
CA GLU A 806 -15.51 -59.97 -19.62
C GLU A 806 -15.17 -58.99 -18.49
N VAL A 807 -15.53 -57.71 -18.62
CA VAL A 807 -15.18 -56.66 -17.64
C VAL A 807 -15.88 -56.87 -16.30
N VAL A 808 -17.14 -57.33 -16.29
CA VAL A 808 -17.89 -57.58 -15.06
C VAL A 808 -17.60 -58.96 -14.46
N GLY A 809 -17.30 -59.96 -15.29
CA GLY A 809 -17.18 -61.37 -14.88
C GLY A 809 -15.77 -61.83 -14.51
N SER A 810 -14.74 -61.08 -14.89
CA SER A 810 -13.34 -61.45 -14.62
C SER A 810 -12.92 -61.10 -13.20
N GLU A 811 -12.02 -61.89 -12.61
CA GLU A 811 -11.32 -61.48 -11.40
C GLU A 811 -10.38 -60.30 -11.71
N TYR A 812 -10.29 -59.33 -10.79
CA TYR A 812 -9.44 -58.16 -10.95
C TYR A 812 -7.95 -58.54 -10.85
N ASP A 813 -7.26 -58.51 -11.99
CA ASP A 813 -5.80 -58.74 -12.09
C ASP A 813 -5.03 -57.43 -11.85
N ARG A 814 -3.86 -57.48 -11.20
CA ARG A 814 -3.24 -56.32 -10.53
C ARG A 814 -1.74 -56.16 -10.76
#